data_AF-A0A7I4Y0J4-F1
#
_entry.id   AF-A0A7I4Y0J4-F1
#
_cell.length_a   1.000
_cell.length_b   1.000
_cell.length_c   1.000
_cell.angle_alpha   90.00
_cell.angle_beta   90.00
_cell.angle_gamma   90.00
#
_symmetry.space_group_name_H-M   'P 1'
#
loop_
_entity.id
_entity.type
_entity.pdbx_description
1 polymer ?
#
loop_
_entity_poly.entity_id
_entity_poly.type
_entity_poly.pdbx_seq_one_letter_code
_entity_poly.pdbx_strand_id
1 'polypeptide(L)'
;MFVLVLTAMLLCSSSGMSADAYFYEIQGSIAGVTEGVHTIEEVQRRVNFEISSTTRGHDITVELDELKSNLGIHSDGMVFHGYLTTSIADRNELVVLLQSVPKIAIVFLAPRESIQSTKTRTVPPKRETATNSRCDDGSIQLPNNTCLCQPYTWGAHCTQVICQNFGRAESNGRCTCAPGYYSQFCESRSFRPAVESDIDLNTRSLVIIFSLRTSMYEVFKAFQANLPAMAAGIAGPENNIGTYLFWGFVLTDDNVMSYYVASSKNLTDLNAIFDMLVFSSASSPQPFLQQLISAQQTYINIEAFSNVLFFADVGAGDATPPSDLFSLNTLEQQLISISTIWRRKMTFVFSESPSQQLDTSGDQYDVFRRLALATHGDLLVVDKSDVAKVMTEVLNNYHKMENVAVRYNFVASNQFVSIPEKYSSLDETKVLLTIDKNDENPPVFTPPYLFDQNGTLLKTASEGTYYSFYILPPTVSYIRLMSSGGLTCSLRAFVNSDSTMLLSYTDNSAIDIGNGIRYKGIPQFATGLPIEFPHSSTVQIQQLDSTYGLPVGVGSLGSQRTGDSTYFFIFASDDDCPSGPFTQSVQLFDGRKTMVRVLPGYCALIVPPASTLTNKEVQSVADVIDGQCLEMNVNARGDPRQHDFRQVIFAIENSAGMSRAALNLAEVVNSTISQLERSDYPSVRQYSLIEYDDTYVRIISSTFEWEEFIEQFKSSMSVVANNGKRLNQSLSFDAINKAYEISIISPIVLYLFTSTPPAQSSIDAKPISKQMQVNVFTLGDGTALPNGDLIFHQRESGGRNIPVTVDGLIGLPQLLISSLNENSLLMDEVVQDCSSSAKFNFYVEDSASSLVVSVIGIDVHKADMVSLMDPTNGDIDTSGHTIYSDKNTITLAVDLSEVKRLAEAWVLTVKTTSRSCRVQARVISPLTVLPGFTSNANNDYVATSPFTARGTDNRTYAAFRVPSTDFVVSTVEQGSSNVNGDDKLYSVETRPRDEKTCSYQYITTNFQMSSAALVKMRVFGNTSTNFRFQRTFFFSQFNNTATACVGGRANQFGECVCPEGYSGEYCDEPICHNGAQGIRGSNRHLYFLRNLPEYCAFRHLSIILNSKLCFNANRIFDTSGT
;
A
#
# COMPACT_ATOMS: atom_id res chain seq x y z
N MET A 1 -76.93 21.79 -26.38
CA MET A 1 -75.55 22.23 -26.68
C MET A 1 -74.77 22.08 -25.38
N PHE A 2 -74.51 20.84 -24.95
CA PHE A 2 -73.52 19.86 -25.39
C PHE A 2 -72.13 20.11 -24.77
N VAL A 3 -71.81 19.21 -23.83
CA VAL A 3 -70.48 18.73 -23.45
C VAL A 3 -69.54 19.78 -22.86
N LEU A 4 -69.60 19.91 -21.53
CA LEU A 4 -68.42 19.88 -20.66
C LEU A 4 -68.87 19.89 -19.20
N VAL A 5 -68.21 19.05 -18.38
CA VAL A 5 -68.29 18.95 -16.92
C VAL A 5 -69.47 18.16 -16.35
N LEU A 6 -69.27 16.84 -16.23
CA LEU A 6 -69.60 16.12 -14.99
C LEU A 6 -68.73 14.86 -14.87
N THR A 7 -67.44 15.09 -14.59
CA THR A 7 -66.48 14.13 -14.06
C THR A 7 -66.57 14.20 -12.52
N ALA A 8 -67.33 13.30 -11.90
CA ALA A 8 -67.13 12.85 -10.52
C ALA A 8 -68.09 11.71 -10.16
N MET A 9 -67.50 10.58 -9.73
CA MET A 9 -68.03 9.61 -8.78
C MET A 9 -69.37 8.93 -9.11
N LEU A 10 -69.30 7.77 -9.78
CA LEU A 10 -70.10 6.58 -9.45
C LEU A 10 -69.68 5.38 -10.31
N LEU A 11 -68.52 4.79 -10.00
CA LEU A 11 -68.25 3.38 -10.30
C LEU A 11 -67.45 2.80 -9.14
N CYS A 12 -68.17 2.27 -8.16
CA CYS A 12 -67.63 1.34 -7.17
C CYS A 12 -67.86 -0.09 -7.68
N SER A 13 -66.77 -0.82 -7.83
CA SER A 13 -66.61 -2.27 -7.67
C SER A 13 -67.58 -3.22 -8.40
N SER A 14 -67.03 -3.91 -9.41
CA SER A 14 -67.10 -5.38 -9.48
C SER A 14 -65.79 -5.93 -10.08
N SER A 15 -64.86 -6.28 -9.18
CA SER A 15 -63.93 -7.41 -9.27
C SER A 15 -63.34 -7.80 -10.64
N GLY A 16 -62.16 -7.27 -10.93
CA GLY A 16 -61.08 -8.00 -11.60
C GLY A 16 -59.86 -7.93 -10.66
N MET A 17 -59.42 -9.08 -10.16
CA MET A 17 -58.31 -9.20 -9.22
C MET A 17 -57.06 -8.49 -9.77
N SER A 18 -56.50 -7.54 -9.00
CA SER A 18 -55.12 -7.12 -9.21
C SER A 18 -54.27 -8.37 -9.00
N ALA A 19 -53.55 -8.83 -10.03
CA ALA A 19 -52.52 -9.82 -9.80
C ALA A 19 -51.51 -9.20 -8.83
N ASP A 20 -51.27 -9.84 -7.69
CA ASP A 20 -50.29 -9.37 -6.73
C ASP A 20 -48.92 -9.34 -7.43
N ALA A 21 -48.28 -8.18 -7.47
CA ALA A 21 -46.94 -8.03 -8.03
C ALA A 21 -45.90 -8.37 -6.96
N TYR A 22 -44.99 -9.28 -7.28
CA TYR A 22 -43.89 -9.71 -6.43
C TYR A 22 -42.59 -9.04 -6.87
N PHE A 23 -41.74 -8.71 -5.89
CA PHE A 23 -40.51 -7.96 -6.10
C PHE A 23 -39.30 -8.77 -5.65
N TYR A 24 -38.32 -8.91 -6.54
CA TYR A 24 -37.07 -9.63 -6.30
C TYR A 24 -35.88 -8.73 -6.57
N GLU A 25 -34.80 -8.95 -5.85
CA GLU A 25 -33.45 -8.52 -6.21
C GLU A 25 -32.82 -9.59 -7.09
N ILE A 26 -32.11 -9.19 -8.15
CA ILE A 26 -31.54 -10.09 -9.16
C ILE A 26 -30.11 -9.69 -9.52
N GLN A 27 -29.23 -10.68 -9.62
CA GLN A 27 -27.91 -10.53 -10.23
C GLN A 27 -27.68 -11.61 -11.28
N GLY A 28 -27.18 -11.20 -12.43
CA GLY A 28 -26.87 -12.10 -13.53
C GLY A 28 -25.96 -11.47 -14.57
N SER A 29 -25.80 -12.13 -15.70
CA SER A 29 -25.04 -11.63 -16.84
C SER A 29 -25.85 -11.72 -18.11
N ILE A 30 -25.54 -10.84 -19.07
CA ILE A 30 -26.09 -10.88 -20.43
C ILE A 30 -24.98 -10.96 -21.48
N ALA A 31 -25.14 -11.83 -22.47
CA ALA A 31 -24.17 -12.02 -23.55
C ALA A 31 -24.27 -10.99 -24.70
N GLY A 32 -23.15 -10.79 -25.39
CA GLY A 32 -22.97 -9.93 -26.55
C GLY A 32 -23.01 -8.43 -26.24
N VAL A 33 -22.64 -8.04 -25.01
CA VAL A 33 -22.57 -6.65 -24.55
C VAL A 33 -21.16 -6.41 -24.01
N THR A 34 -20.45 -5.43 -24.56
CA THR A 34 -19.07 -5.10 -24.16
C THR A 34 -19.01 -3.87 -23.25
N GLU A 35 -18.06 -3.90 -22.32
CA GLU A 35 -17.84 -2.85 -21.33
C GLU A 35 -17.44 -1.52 -21.99
N GLY A 36 -18.00 -0.40 -21.49
CA GLY A 36 -17.70 0.96 -21.96
C GLY A 36 -18.38 1.38 -23.26
N VAL A 37 -19.12 0.48 -23.92
CA VAL A 37 -19.83 0.76 -25.19
C VAL A 37 -21.32 1.04 -24.97
N HIS A 38 -21.90 0.58 -23.86
CA HIS A 38 -23.34 0.58 -23.62
C HIS A 38 -23.74 1.28 -22.31
N THR A 39 -24.84 2.03 -22.31
CA THR A 39 -25.42 2.64 -21.09
C THR A 39 -26.30 1.65 -20.32
N ILE A 40 -26.55 1.91 -19.03
CA ILE A 40 -27.47 1.10 -18.20
C ILE A 40 -28.83 0.92 -18.88
N GLU A 41 -29.38 1.98 -19.51
CA GLU A 41 -30.68 1.90 -20.18
C GLU A 41 -30.68 1.05 -21.46
N GLU A 42 -29.55 0.97 -22.17
CA GLU A 42 -29.40 0.09 -23.34
C GLU A 42 -29.38 -1.38 -22.93
N VAL A 43 -28.66 -1.67 -21.84
CA VAL A 43 -28.49 -3.03 -21.31
C VAL A 43 -29.80 -3.51 -20.71
N GLN A 44 -30.47 -2.66 -19.94
CA GLN A 44 -31.80 -2.94 -19.38
C GLN A 44 -32.82 -3.26 -20.47
N ARG A 45 -32.86 -2.48 -21.56
CA ARG A 45 -33.74 -2.77 -22.70
C ARG A 45 -33.45 -4.14 -23.30
N ARG A 46 -32.18 -4.49 -23.43
CA ARG A 46 -31.76 -5.79 -23.97
C ARG A 46 -32.13 -6.95 -23.04
N VAL A 47 -31.88 -6.82 -21.74
CA VAL A 47 -32.28 -7.81 -20.72
C VAL A 47 -33.79 -8.07 -20.80
N ASN A 48 -34.60 -7.02 -20.74
CA ASN A 48 -36.07 -7.14 -20.82
C ASN A 48 -36.54 -7.73 -22.16
N PHE A 49 -35.87 -7.40 -23.28
CA PHE A 49 -36.18 -7.97 -24.58
C PHE A 49 -35.93 -9.49 -24.62
N GLU A 50 -34.77 -9.94 -24.16
CA GLU A 50 -34.42 -11.37 -24.16
C GLU A 50 -35.38 -12.17 -23.24
N ILE A 51 -35.70 -11.63 -22.06
CA ILE A 51 -36.68 -12.24 -21.12
C ILE A 51 -38.07 -12.32 -21.75
N SER A 52 -38.61 -11.20 -22.24
CA SER A 52 -39.98 -11.17 -22.81
C SER A 52 -40.13 -12.02 -24.07
N SER A 53 -39.06 -12.18 -24.87
CA SER A 53 -39.08 -13.01 -26.07
C SER A 53 -39.23 -14.51 -25.77
N THR A 54 -38.75 -14.95 -24.60
CA THR A 54 -38.69 -16.36 -24.19
C THR A 54 -39.87 -16.76 -23.31
N THR A 55 -40.30 -15.89 -22.39
CA THR A 55 -41.22 -16.21 -21.28
C THR A 55 -42.72 -16.10 -21.61
N ARG A 56 -43.08 -16.00 -22.90
CA ARG A 56 -44.43 -15.76 -23.46
C ARG A 56 -45.61 -16.09 -22.51
N GLY A 57 -46.20 -15.06 -21.90
CA GLY A 57 -47.39 -15.18 -21.05
C GLY A 57 -47.20 -14.71 -19.60
N HIS A 58 -45.97 -14.47 -19.16
CA HIS A 58 -45.65 -13.92 -17.85
C HIS A 58 -45.19 -12.46 -17.95
N ASP A 59 -45.64 -11.62 -17.02
CA ASP A 59 -45.19 -10.23 -16.91
C ASP A 59 -43.93 -10.19 -16.03
N ILE A 60 -42.75 -10.07 -16.64
CA ILE A 60 -41.47 -9.95 -15.95
C ILE A 60 -40.76 -8.70 -16.47
N THR A 61 -40.50 -7.77 -15.56
CA THR A 61 -39.78 -6.53 -15.87
C THR A 61 -38.58 -6.38 -14.93
N VAL A 62 -37.41 -6.12 -15.50
CA VAL A 62 -36.15 -5.89 -14.80
C VAL A 62 -35.72 -4.43 -14.91
N GLU A 63 -35.39 -3.83 -13.78
CA GLU A 63 -34.79 -2.50 -13.65
C GLU A 63 -33.36 -2.66 -13.14
N LEU A 64 -32.37 -2.12 -13.86
CA LEU A 64 -30.96 -2.26 -13.52
C LEU A 64 -30.46 -1.04 -12.75
N ASP A 65 -29.61 -1.27 -11.75
CA ASP A 65 -28.99 -0.20 -10.96
C ASP A 65 -27.46 -0.16 -11.12
N GLU A 66 -26.82 -1.32 -11.37
CA GLU A 66 -25.38 -1.46 -11.47
C GLU A 66 -24.97 -2.40 -12.61
N LEU A 67 -23.85 -2.09 -13.26
CA LEU A 67 -23.19 -2.92 -14.27
C LEU A 67 -21.73 -3.15 -13.88
N LYS A 68 -21.26 -4.39 -14.05
CA LYS A 68 -19.88 -4.80 -13.77
C LYS A 68 -19.30 -5.57 -14.95
N SER A 69 -17.99 -5.46 -15.12
CA SER A 69 -17.22 -6.29 -16.04
C SER A 69 -17.46 -7.78 -15.76
N ASN A 70 -17.51 -8.60 -16.81
CA ASN A 70 -17.59 -10.06 -16.67
C ASN A 70 -16.21 -10.73 -16.54
N LEU A 71 -15.14 -9.99 -16.26
CA LEU A 71 -13.84 -10.52 -15.80
C LEU A 71 -13.24 -11.71 -16.61
N GLY A 72 -13.54 -11.91 -17.90
CA GLY A 72 -13.18 -13.14 -18.62
C GLY A 72 -12.83 -13.02 -20.12
N ILE A 73 -11.82 -13.80 -20.54
CA ILE A 73 -11.13 -13.82 -21.86
C ILE A 73 -11.98 -14.41 -23.01
N HIS A 74 -13.21 -14.88 -22.77
CA HIS A 74 -13.97 -15.65 -23.79
C HIS A 74 -15.48 -15.40 -23.87
N SER A 75 -16.02 -14.36 -23.26
CA SER A 75 -17.42 -14.01 -23.49
C SER A 75 -17.60 -12.50 -23.58
N ASP A 76 -18.08 -12.00 -24.71
CA ASP A 76 -18.70 -10.68 -24.76
C ASP A 76 -19.89 -10.73 -23.80
N GLY A 77 -19.82 -10.08 -22.65
CA GLY A 77 -20.92 -10.10 -21.70
C GLY A 77 -20.71 -9.12 -20.56
N MET A 78 -21.80 -8.77 -19.89
CA MET A 78 -21.77 -7.83 -18.77
C MET A 78 -22.61 -8.36 -17.63
N VAL A 79 -22.07 -8.26 -16.42
CA VAL A 79 -22.79 -8.59 -15.19
C VAL A 79 -23.68 -7.40 -14.85
N PHE A 80 -24.93 -7.68 -14.51
CA PHE A 80 -25.90 -6.69 -14.08
C PHE A 80 -26.41 -7.04 -12.69
N HIS A 81 -26.72 -6.00 -11.94
CA HIS A 81 -27.50 -6.07 -10.72
C HIS A 81 -28.76 -5.21 -10.90
N GLY A 82 -29.83 -5.55 -10.19
CA GLY A 82 -31.06 -4.78 -10.24
C GLY A 82 -32.24 -5.45 -9.55
N TYR A 83 -33.42 -5.02 -9.94
CA TYR A 83 -34.70 -5.40 -9.35
C TYR A 83 -35.64 -5.95 -10.41
N LEU A 84 -36.32 -7.03 -10.07
CA LEU A 84 -37.27 -7.73 -10.91
C LEU A 84 -38.68 -7.62 -10.32
N THR A 85 -39.65 -7.22 -11.14
CA THR A 85 -41.09 -7.25 -10.82
C THR A 85 -41.77 -8.32 -11.65
N THR A 86 -42.59 -9.17 -11.00
CA THR A 86 -43.29 -10.27 -11.68
C THR A 86 -44.63 -10.62 -11.03
N SER A 87 -45.49 -11.33 -11.75
CA SER A 87 -46.68 -11.99 -11.18
C SER A 87 -46.38 -13.37 -10.55
N ILE A 88 -45.14 -13.85 -10.60
CA ILE A 88 -44.74 -15.18 -10.11
C ILE A 88 -44.28 -15.06 -8.65
N ALA A 89 -45.00 -15.74 -7.74
CA ALA A 89 -44.69 -15.75 -6.31
C ALA A 89 -43.62 -16.78 -5.92
N ASP A 90 -43.57 -17.91 -6.65
CA ASP A 90 -42.63 -18.98 -6.37
C ASP A 90 -41.26 -18.68 -6.98
N ARG A 91 -40.25 -18.51 -6.13
CA ARG A 91 -38.88 -18.22 -6.55
C ARG A 91 -38.32 -19.29 -7.48
N ASN A 92 -38.58 -20.57 -7.22
CA ASN A 92 -38.02 -21.66 -8.02
C ASN A 92 -38.66 -21.71 -9.40
N GLU A 93 -39.97 -21.46 -9.49
CA GLU A 93 -40.67 -21.27 -10.77
C GLU A 93 -40.04 -20.13 -11.59
N LEU A 94 -39.77 -18.99 -10.93
CA LEU A 94 -39.13 -17.84 -11.56
C LEU A 94 -37.68 -18.13 -12.00
N VAL A 95 -36.88 -18.83 -11.19
CA VAL A 95 -35.51 -19.24 -11.54
C VAL A 95 -35.52 -20.11 -12.79
N VAL A 96 -36.35 -21.16 -12.82
CA VAL A 96 -36.45 -22.07 -13.97
C VAL A 96 -36.81 -21.31 -15.24
N LEU A 97 -37.73 -20.34 -15.13
CA LEU A 97 -38.15 -19.52 -16.26
C LEU A 97 -37.01 -18.60 -16.75
N LEU A 98 -36.30 -17.93 -15.85
CA LEU A 98 -35.17 -17.06 -16.22
C LEU A 98 -33.99 -17.84 -16.80
N GLN A 99 -33.71 -19.04 -16.29
CA GLN A 99 -32.67 -19.93 -16.82
C GLN A 99 -32.99 -20.48 -18.21
N SER A 100 -34.25 -20.42 -18.65
CA SER A 100 -34.62 -20.80 -20.02
C SER A 100 -34.19 -19.77 -21.08
N VAL A 101 -33.72 -18.58 -20.67
CA VAL A 101 -33.30 -17.49 -21.56
C VAL A 101 -31.81 -17.68 -21.95
N PRO A 102 -31.48 -18.08 -23.18
CA PRO A 102 -30.12 -18.56 -23.52
C PRO A 102 -29.01 -17.52 -23.35
N LYS A 103 -29.34 -16.23 -23.51
CA LYS A 103 -28.33 -15.16 -23.41
C LYS A 103 -28.16 -14.59 -22.01
N ILE A 104 -28.86 -15.15 -21.02
CA ILE A 104 -28.84 -14.64 -19.65
C ILE A 104 -28.42 -15.76 -18.69
N ALA A 105 -27.48 -15.44 -17.80
CA ALA A 105 -27.08 -16.33 -16.70
C ALA A 105 -27.40 -15.67 -15.37
N ILE A 106 -28.29 -16.25 -14.56
CA ILE A 106 -28.63 -15.75 -13.23
C ILE A 106 -27.84 -16.52 -12.18
N VAL A 107 -27.30 -15.80 -11.20
CA VAL A 107 -26.51 -16.36 -10.08
C VAL A 107 -27.08 -16.00 -8.71
N PHE A 108 -27.97 -14.99 -8.65
CA PHE A 108 -28.64 -14.57 -7.41
C PHE A 108 -30.05 -14.08 -7.70
N LEU A 109 -30.99 -14.49 -6.83
CA LEU A 109 -32.37 -14.03 -6.87
C LEU A 109 -32.96 -14.10 -5.46
N ALA A 110 -33.40 -12.98 -4.89
CA ALA A 110 -33.93 -12.91 -3.52
C ALA A 110 -35.24 -12.12 -3.42
N PRO A 111 -36.25 -12.57 -2.66
CA PRO A 111 -37.43 -11.75 -2.35
C PRO A 111 -37.03 -10.48 -1.58
N ARG A 112 -37.55 -9.32 -1.96
CA ARG A 112 -37.17 -8.03 -1.34
C ARG A 112 -37.46 -7.94 0.16
N GLU A 113 -38.44 -8.70 0.66
CA GLU A 113 -38.80 -8.74 2.09
C GLU A 113 -37.90 -9.67 2.92
N SER A 114 -37.06 -10.50 2.28
CA SER A 114 -36.30 -11.57 2.94
C SER A 114 -34.92 -11.16 3.46
N ILE A 115 -34.47 -9.94 3.16
CA ILE A 115 -33.16 -9.43 3.61
C ILE A 115 -33.41 -8.25 4.56
N GLN A 116 -33.09 -8.40 5.85
CA GLN A 116 -32.88 -7.23 6.70
C GLN A 116 -31.73 -6.45 6.08
N SER A 117 -31.99 -5.20 5.69
CA SER A 117 -31.03 -4.27 5.05
C SER A 117 -29.72 -4.16 5.87
N THR A 118 -28.82 -5.12 5.73
CA THR A 118 -27.39 -4.93 5.94
C THR A 118 -26.97 -4.06 4.77
N LYS A 119 -26.74 -2.78 5.02
CA LYS A 119 -26.20 -1.86 4.03
C LYS A 119 -24.84 -2.42 3.55
N THR A 120 -24.82 -3.17 2.47
CA THR A 120 -23.68 -3.24 1.56
C THR A 120 -23.63 -1.89 0.88
N ARG A 121 -23.15 -0.88 1.62
CA ARG A 121 -22.80 0.42 1.05
C ARG A 121 -21.48 0.23 0.33
N THR A 122 -21.51 -0.40 -0.85
CA THR A 122 -20.58 0.04 -1.89
C THR A 122 -20.98 1.47 -2.20
N VAL A 123 -20.13 2.41 -1.77
CA VAL A 123 -20.26 3.81 -2.16
C VAL A 123 -20.28 3.81 -3.69
N PRO A 124 -21.35 4.27 -4.36
CA PRO A 124 -21.32 4.45 -5.80
C PRO A 124 -20.15 5.41 -6.10
N PRO A 125 -19.31 5.15 -7.11
CA PRO A 125 -18.39 6.19 -7.57
C PRO A 125 -19.27 7.41 -7.86
N LYS A 126 -19.03 8.47 -7.08
CA LYS A 126 -19.76 9.73 -7.20
C LYS A 126 -19.61 10.15 -8.65
N ARG A 127 -20.75 10.20 -9.37
CA ARG A 127 -20.79 10.62 -10.76
C ARG A 127 -20.24 12.04 -10.81
N GLU A 128 -18.97 12.17 -11.18
CA GLU A 128 -18.36 13.48 -11.41
C GLU A 128 -19.17 14.14 -12.50
N THR A 129 -19.90 15.18 -12.12
CA THR A 129 -20.32 16.21 -13.05
C THR A 129 -19.06 16.77 -13.66
N ALA A 130 -18.80 16.42 -14.92
CA ALA A 130 -17.69 16.90 -15.72
C ALA A 130 -17.65 18.43 -15.69
N THR A 131 -16.79 18.99 -14.84
CA THR A 131 -16.28 20.35 -14.96
C THR A 131 -14.85 20.25 -15.47
N ASN A 132 -14.68 20.54 -16.77
CA ASN A 132 -13.45 20.91 -17.45
C ASN A 132 -12.12 20.32 -16.96
N SER A 133 -11.66 19.28 -17.65
CA SER A 133 -10.26 19.05 -18.04
C SER A 133 -9.18 19.52 -17.06
N ARG A 134 -9.03 18.85 -15.92
CA ARG A 134 -7.80 18.91 -15.13
C ARG A 134 -7.23 17.51 -14.93
N CYS A 135 -5.91 17.43 -15.05
CA CYS A 135 -5.15 16.24 -14.66
C CYS A 135 -5.19 16.09 -13.14
N ASP A 136 -5.06 14.85 -12.66
CA ASP A 136 -5.00 14.58 -11.22
C ASP A 136 -3.82 15.29 -10.52
N ASP A 137 -3.95 15.54 -9.22
CA ASP A 137 -3.08 16.40 -8.41
C ASP A 137 -1.61 15.92 -8.41
N GLY A 138 -0.77 16.59 -9.22
CA GLY A 138 0.65 16.29 -9.40
C GLY A 138 1.02 15.88 -10.83
N SER A 139 0.05 15.62 -11.70
CA SER A 139 0.26 15.35 -13.13
C SER A 139 0.34 16.65 -13.94
N ILE A 140 1.17 16.66 -14.98
CA ILE A 140 1.42 17.88 -15.77
C ILE A 140 0.42 17.94 -16.93
N GLN A 141 -0.43 18.97 -16.93
CA GLN A 141 -1.30 19.25 -18.08
C GLN A 141 -0.46 19.78 -19.24
N LEU A 142 -0.48 19.06 -20.36
CA LEU A 142 0.19 19.45 -21.58
C LEU A 142 -0.68 20.43 -22.40
N PRO A 143 -0.09 21.27 -23.27
CA PRO A 143 -0.82 22.26 -24.09
C PRO A 143 -1.92 21.69 -24.99
N ASN A 144 -1.91 20.38 -25.24
CA ASN A 144 -2.88 19.65 -26.06
C ASN A 144 -4.06 19.07 -25.24
N ASN A 145 -4.27 19.50 -24.00
CA ASN A 145 -5.27 18.96 -23.06
C ASN A 145 -5.10 17.45 -22.73
N THR A 146 -3.89 16.92 -22.87
CA THR A 146 -3.53 15.58 -22.35
C THR A 146 -2.69 15.70 -21.09
N CYS A 147 -2.68 14.66 -20.27
CA CYS A 147 -1.95 14.62 -19.02
C CYS A 147 -0.67 13.79 -19.16
N LEU A 148 0.47 14.35 -18.74
CA LEU A 148 1.66 13.57 -18.48
C LEU A 148 1.55 12.98 -17.08
N CYS A 149 1.28 11.68 -17.01
CA CYS A 149 1.09 10.97 -15.75
C CYS A 149 2.40 10.77 -15.00
N GLN A 150 2.33 10.86 -13.67
CA GLN A 150 3.41 10.46 -12.79
C GLN A 150 3.66 8.94 -12.91
N PRO A 151 4.86 8.45 -12.57
CA PRO A 151 5.09 7.01 -12.46
C PRO A 151 3.97 6.32 -11.66
N TYR A 152 3.59 5.11 -12.09
CA TYR A 152 2.52 4.30 -11.49
C TYR A 152 1.10 4.84 -11.60
N THR A 153 0.87 5.87 -12.41
CA THR A 153 -0.48 6.34 -12.76
C THR A 153 -0.70 6.31 -14.27
N TRP A 154 -1.93 6.09 -14.71
CA TRP A 154 -2.30 6.04 -16.11
C TRP A 154 -3.75 6.50 -16.35
N GLY A 155 -4.14 6.54 -17.63
CA GLY A 155 -5.45 7.00 -18.08
C GLY A 155 -5.43 8.43 -18.60
N ALA A 156 -6.52 8.86 -19.25
CA ALA A 156 -6.60 10.18 -19.89
C ALA A 156 -6.42 11.36 -18.92
N HIS A 157 -6.74 11.12 -17.64
CA HIS A 157 -6.64 12.10 -16.55
C HIS A 157 -5.68 11.65 -15.43
N CYS A 158 -4.92 10.56 -15.63
CA CYS A 158 -3.99 9.98 -14.65
C CYS A 158 -4.62 9.54 -13.32
N THR A 159 -5.90 9.15 -13.34
CA THR A 159 -6.66 8.73 -12.15
C THR A 159 -6.55 7.24 -11.83
N GLN A 160 -5.96 6.44 -12.71
CA GLN A 160 -5.84 4.99 -12.53
C GLN A 160 -4.44 4.64 -12.01
N VAL A 161 -4.37 3.80 -10.98
CA VAL A 161 -3.10 3.44 -10.33
C VAL A 161 -2.61 2.06 -10.74
N ILE A 162 -1.28 1.92 -10.83
CA ILE A 162 -0.57 0.69 -11.14
C ILE A 162 0.09 0.17 -9.86
N CYS A 163 -0.41 -0.94 -9.33
CA CYS A 163 0.19 -1.62 -8.19
C CYS A 163 1.22 -2.65 -8.62
N GLN A 164 2.44 -2.55 -8.10
CA GLN A 164 3.49 -3.55 -8.25
C GLN A 164 3.29 -4.73 -7.31
N ASN A 165 4.04 -5.81 -7.52
CA ASN A 165 4.10 -6.97 -6.62
C ASN A 165 2.71 -7.54 -6.25
N PHE A 166 1.77 -7.50 -7.20
CA PHE A 166 0.38 -7.93 -7.01
C PHE A 166 -0.33 -7.24 -5.83
N GLY A 167 0.03 -5.97 -5.59
CA GLY A 167 -0.77 -5.06 -4.79
C GLY A 167 -2.13 -4.82 -5.46
N ARG A 168 -3.12 -4.45 -4.65
CA ARG A 168 -4.50 -4.26 -5.10
C ARG A 168 -4.83 -2.79 -5.20
N ALA A 169 -5.32 -2.34 -6.35
CA ALA A 169 -5.68 -0.94 -6.54
C ALA A 169 -6.97 -0.60 -5.78
N GLU A 170 -6.95 0.52 -5.06
CA GLU A 170 -8.08 1.10 -4.36
C GLU A 170 -8.70 2.23 -5.17
N SER A 171 -9.98 2.50 -4.93
CA SER A 171 -10.74 3.56 -5.62
C SER A 171 -10.23 4.97 -5.33
N ASN A 172 -9.41 5.15 -4.31
CA ASN A 172 -8.78 6.41 -3.90
C ASN A 172 -7.43 6.67 -4.62
N GLY A 173 -7.02 5.81 -5.57
CA GLY A 173 -5.73 5.91 -6.23
C GLY A 173 -4.56 5.42 -5.36
N ARG A 174 -4.75 4.30 -4.64
CA ARG A 174 -3.71 3.67 -3.81
C ARG A 174 -3.59 2.17 -4.07
N CYS A 175 -2.58 1.54 -3.45
CA CYS A 175 -2.39 0.10 -3.49
C CYS A 175 -2.36 -0.50 -2.09
N THR A 176 -3.19 -1.52 -1.84
CA THR A 176 -3.04 -2.40 -0.68
C THR A 176 -1.94 -3.42 -0.96
N CYS A 177 -0.94 -3.49 -0.08
CA CYS A 177 0.29 -4.24 -0.31
C CYS A 177 0.38 -5.52 0.51
N ALA A 178 1.17 -6.48 0.02
CA ALA A 178 1.45 -7.72 0.75
C ALA A 178 2.39 -7.47 1.94
N PRO A 179 2.48 -8.38 2.93
CA PRO A 179 3.25 -8.13 4.14
C PRO A 179 4.70 -7.75 3.87
N GLY A 180 5.13 -6.70 4.56
CA GLY A 180 6.44 -6.08 4.39
C GLY A 180 6.56 -5.11 3.19
N TYR A 181 5.63 -5.11 2.23
CA TYR A 181 5.58 -4.03 1.23
C TYR A 181 4.69 -2.90 1.78
N TYR A 182 5.23 -1.68 1.86
CA TYR A 182 4.51 -0.53 2.43
C TYR A 182 4.66 0.74 1.59
N SER A 183 5.21 0.61 0.39
CA SER A 183 5.29 1.72 -0.57
C SER A 183 3.90 2.03 -1.16
N GLN A 184 3.68 3.27 -1.61
CA GLN A 184 2.40 3.73 -2.18
C GLN A 184 1.86 2.82 -3.29
N PHE A 185 2.76 2.25 -4.10
CA PHE A 185 2.40 1.38 -5.22
C PHE A 185 2.93 -0.06 -5.04
N CYS A 186 3.27 -0.44 -3.81
CA CYS A 186 3.86 -1.73 -3.45
C CYS A 186 5.18 -2.05 -4.18
N GLU A 187 5.88 -1.03 -4.67
CA GLU A 187 7.18 -1.18 -5.31
C GLU A 187 8.28 -1.55 -4.30
N SER A 188 9.25 -2.33 -4.75
CA SER A 188 10.42 -2.68 -3.95
C SER A 188 11.25 -1.44 -3.65
N ARG A 189 11.68 -1.30 -2.40
CA ARG A 189 12.49 -0.16 -1.91
C ARG A 189 13.78 -0.65 -1.26
N SER A 190 14.71 0.30 -1.10
CA SER A 190 15.88 0.12 -0.24
C SER A 190 15.46 -0.12 1.22
N PHE A 191 16.43 -0.40 2.11
CA PHE A 191 16.15 -0.65 3.53
C PHE A 191 15.22 0.41 4.11
N ARG A 192 14.12 -0.06 4.68
CA ARG A 192 13.36 0.77 5.60
C ARG A 192 12.99 -0.05 6.83
N PRO A 193 12.81 0.63 7.97
CA PRO A 193 12.48 -0.08 9.18
C PRO A 193 11.10 -0.74 9.05
N ALA A 194 10.92 -1.88 9.71
CA ALA A 194 9.65 -2.60 9.71
C ALA A 194 8.54 -1.72 10.30
N VAL A 195 7.41 -1.67 9.60
CA VAL A 195 6.13 -1.18 10.14
C VAL A 195 5.41 -2.38 10.73
N GLU A 196 5.13 -2.36 12.04
CA GLU A 196 4.59 -3.52 12.75
C GLU A 196 3.20 -3.94 12.23
N SER A 197 2.32 -2.98 11.91
CA SER A 197 1.00 -3.27 11.31
C SER A 197 1.10 -4.03 9.98
N ASP A 198 2.12 -3.74 9.17
CA ASP A 198 2.23 -4.27 7.81
C ASP A 198 2.81 -5.69 7.78
N ILE A 199 3.31 -6.15 8.93
CA ILE A 199 3.76 -7.53 9.16
C ILE A 199 2.92 -8.22 10.24
N ASP A 200 1.80 -7.62 10.64
CA ASP A 200 0.86 -8.24 11.57
C ASP A 200 0.13 -9.39 10.85
N LEU A 201 0.47 -10.62 11.25
CA LEU A 201 -0.14 -11.85 10.73
C LEU A 201 -1.18 -12.44 11.69
N ASN A 202 -1.63 -11.66 12.68
CA ASN A 202 -2.58 -12.11 13.68
C ASN A 202 -3.95 -12.38 13.07
N THR A 203 -4.41 -11.52 12.16
CA THR A 203 -5.69 -11.67 11.46
C THR A 203 -5.52 -12.35 10.10
N ARG A 204 -6.53 -13.12 9.68
CA ARG A 204 -6.56 -13.82 8.39
C ARG A 204 -7.92 -13.69 7.73
N SER A 205 -8.01 -14.04 6.46
CA SER A 205 -9.30 -14.20 5.76
C SER A 205 -9.59 -15.66 5.43
N LEU A 206 -10.88 -15.97 5.32
CA LEU A 206 -11.37 -17.21 4.75
C LEU A 206 -12.02 -16.91 3.39
N VAL A 207 -11.34 -17.29 2.32
CA VAL A 207 -11.80 -17.12 0.95
C VAL A 207 -12.38 -18.43 0.45
N ILE A 208 -13.66 -18.43 0.10
CA ILE A 208 -14.41 -19.58 -0.40
C ILE A 208 -14.78 -19.30 -1.85
N ILE A 209 -14.32 -20.16 -2.75
CA ILE A 209 -14.62 -20.10 -4.17
C ILE A 209 -15.42 -21.35 -4.53
N PHE A 210 -16.57 -21.16 -5.14
CA PHE A 210 -17.54 -22.25 -5.33
C PHE A 210 -18.12 -22.25 -6.75
N SER A 211 -18.07 -23.40 -7.40
CA SER A 211 -18.71 -23.64 -8.70
C SER A 211 -20.24 -23.68 -8.56
N LEU A 212 -20.97 -22.77 -9.22
CA LEU A 212 -22.44 -22.69 -9.20
C LEU A 212 -23.10 -23.56 -10.30
N ARG A 213 -22.47 -24.69 -10.65
CA ARG A 213 -23.03 -25.67 -11.59
C ARG A 213 -24.10 -26.50 -10.89
N THR A 214 -25.21 -26.84 -11.56
CA THR A 214 -26.29 -27.65 -10.96
C THR A 214 -25.77 -28.98 -10.35
N SER A 215 -24.73 -29.57 -10.91
CA SER A 215 -24.07 -30.78 -10.39
C SER A 215 -23.40 -30.60 -9.02
N MET A 216 -23.12 -29.36 -8.61
CA MET A 216 -22.56 -28.98 -7.31
C MET A 216 -23.63 -28.62 -6.27
N TYR A 217 -24.92 -28.59 -6.62
CA TYR A 217 -25.98 -28.12 -5.72
C TYR A 217 -26.07 -28.93 -4.42
N GLU A 218 -26.10 -30.26 -4.49
CA GLU A 218 -26.14 -31.12 -3.30
C GLU A 218 -24.88 -30.97 -2.43
N VAL A 219 -23.73 -30.81 -3.09
CA VAL A 219 -22.44 -30.53 -2.42
C VAL A 219 -22.49 -29.18 -1.72
N PHE A 220 -23.12 -28.17 -2.34
CA PHE A 220 -23.30 -26.86 -1.74
C PHE A 220 -24.23 -26.90 -0.52
N LYS A 221 -25.30 -27.69 -0.53
CA LYS A 221 -26.15 -27.86 0.66
C LYS A 221 -25.40 -28.53 1.81
N ALA A 222 -24.58 -29.55 1.51
CA ALA A 222 -23.69 -30.14 2.49
C ALA A 222 -22.64 -29.13 3.00
N PHE A 223 -22.09 -28.31 2.11
CA PHE A 223 -21.16 -27.23 2.44
C PHE A 223 -21.79 -26.21 3.39
N GLN A 224 -22.95 -25.66 3.04
CA GLN A 224 -23.69 -24.68 3.84
C GLN A 224 -23.96 -25.21 5.26
N ALA A 225 -24.41 -26.46 5.38
CA ALA A 225 -24.70 -27.08 6.68
C ALA A 225 -23.47 -27.25 7.59
N ASN A 226 -22.28 -27.42 6.99
CA ASN A 226 -21.04 -27.71 7.73
C ASN A 226 -20.07 -26.52 7.82
N LEU A 227 -20.35 -25.42 7.11
CA LEU A 227 -19.52 -24.21 7.11
C LEU A 227 -19.27 -23.65 8.52
N PRO A 228 -20.25 -23.54 9.43
CA PRO A 228 -20.00 -23.01 10.77
C PRO A 228 -18.95 -23.81 11.56
N ALA A 229 -19.01 -25.14 11.48
CA ALA A 229 -18.05 -26.01 12.16
C ALA A 229 -16.65 -25.89 11.55
N MET A 230 -16.55 -25.93 10.22
CA MET A 230 -15.27 -25.76 9.52
C MET A 230 -14.64 -24.39 9.81
N ALA A 231 -15.42 -23.32 9.70
CA ALA A 231 -14.95 -21.96 9.92
C ALA A 231 -14.49 -21.74 11.37
N ALA A 232 -15.19 -22.34 12.35
CA ALA A 232 -14.82 -22.22 13.77
C ALA A 232 -13.43 -22.79 14.06
N GLY A 233 -13.07 -23.97 13.55
CA GLY A 233 -11.72 -24.49 13.79
C GLY A 233 -10.66 -23.87 12.89
N ILE A 234 -10.99 -23.28 11.73
CA ILE A 234 -10.04 -22.43 10.98
C ILE A 234 -9.75 -21.14 11.77
N ALA A 235 -10.79 -20.53 12.37
CA ALA A 235 -10.64 -19.31 13.16
C ALA A 235 -9.88 -19.54 14.48
N GLY A 236 -9.94 -20.76 15.00
CA GLY A 236 -9.29 -21.14 16.25
C GLY A 236 -9.90 -20.45 17.48
N PRO A 237 -9.29 -20.61 18.66
CA PRO A 237 -9.86 -20.16 19.93
C PRO A 237 -9.97 -18.64 20.05
N GLU A 238 -9.10 -17.89 19.37
CA GLU A 238 -9.07 -16.42 19.41
C GLU A 238 -9.96 -15.76 18.34
N ASN A 239 -10.60 -16.57 17.49
CA ASN A 239 -11.38 -16.11 16.33
C ASN A 239 -10.65 -15.08 15.47
N ASN A 240 -9.56 -15.50 14.85
CA ASN A 240 -8.67 -14.61 14.13
C ASN A 240 -9.05 -14.33 12.66
N ILE A 241 -10.27 -14.70 12.25
CA ILE A 241 -10.76 -14.39 10.90
C ILE A 241 -11.34 -12.98 10.89
N GLY A 242 -10.66 -12.05 10.23
CA GLY A 242 -11.13 -10.67 10.05
C GLY A 242 -12.19 -10.52 8.94
N THR A 243 -12.11 -11.38 7.92
CA THR A 243 -12.97 -11.31 6.73
C THR A 243 -13.33 -12.70 6.21
N TYR A 244 -14.62 -12.93 5.95
CA TYR A 244 -15.13 -14.04 5.16
C TYR A 244 -15.49 -13.53 3.76
N LEU A 245 -14.98 -14.19 2.71
CA LEU A 245 -15.29 -13.89 1.32
C LEU A 245 -15.84 -15.13 0.62
N PHE A 246 -16.99 -14.99 -0.05
CA PHE A 246 -17.57 -15.99 -0.93
C PHE A 246 -17.53 -15.50 -2.38
N TRP A 247 -17.07 -16.36 -3.27
CA TRP A 247 -17.02 -16.13 -4.72
C TRP A 247 -17.68 -17.31 -5.44
N GLY A 248 -18.93 -17.13 -5.86
CA GLY A 248 -19.67 -18.11 -6.65
C GLY A 248 -19.63 -17.75 -8.14
N PHE A 249 -19.43 -18.70 -9.05
CA PHE A 249 -19.45 -18.41 -10.49
C PHE A 249 -19.91 -19.59 -11.33
N VAL A 250 -20.33 -19.31 -12.57
CA VAL A 250 -20.71 -20.30 -13.58
C VAL A 250 -20.52 -19.75 -14.99
N LEU A 251 -19.96 -20.57 -15.88
CA LEU A 251 -20.06 -20.42 -17.33
C LEU A 251 -21.15 -21.37 -17.82
N THR A 252 -22.24 -20.82 -18.32
CA THR A 252 -23.40 -21.59 -18.82
C THR A 252 -23.08 -22.31 -20.13
N ASP A 253 -23.91 -23.28 -20.52
CA ASP A 253 -23.79 -24.01 -21.79
C ASP A 253 -23.86 -23.07 -23.02
N ASP A 254 -24.49 -21.91 -22.88
CA ASP A 254 -24.60 -20.85 -23.89
C ASP A 254 -23.41 -19.87 -23.88
N ASN A 255 -22.29 -20.23 -23.22
CA ASN A 255 -21.09 -19.41 -23.06
C ASN A 255 -21.33 -18.05 -22.39
N VAL A 256 -22.32 -17.96 -21.48
CA VAL A 256 -22.55 -16.77 -20.66
C VAL A 256 -21.92 -16.97 -19.29
N MET A 257 -20.89 -16.19 -18.99
CA MET A 257 -20.20 -16.20 -17.68
C MET A 257 -20.87 -15.25 -16.71
N SER A 258 -21.17 -15.72 -15.50
CA SER A 258 -21.67 -14.91 -14.39
C SER A 258 -21.03 -15.30 -13.07
N TYR A 259 -20.97 -14.34 -12.15
CA TYR A 259 -20.39 -14.52 -10.82
C TYR A 259 -21.15 -13.72 -9.77
N TYR A 260 -21.05 -14.16 -8.52
CA TYR A 260 -21.61 -13.54 -7.34
C TYR A 260 -20.55 -13.45 -6.25
N VAL A 261 -20.45 -12.29 -5.61
CA VAL A 261 -19.46 -12.02 -4.56
C VAL A 261 -20.19 -11.52 -3.33
N ALA A 262 -19.88 -12.11 -2.18
CA ALA A 262 -20.35 -11.62 -0.89
C ALA A 262 -19.22 -11.68 0.14
N SER A 263 -19.19 -10.70 1.04
CA SER A 263 -18.16 -10.60 2.07
C SER A 263 -18.73 -10.03 3.35
N SER A 264 -18.29 -10.54 4.50
CA SER A 264 -18.63 -9.97 5.81
C SER A 264 -17.52 -10.24 6.84
N LYS A 265 -17.48 -9.45 7.90
CA LYS A 265 -16.71 -9.74 9.12
C LYS A 265 -17.38 -10.86 9.95
N ASN A 266 -18.68 -11.09 9.76
CA ASN A 266 -19.43 -12.14 10.45
C ASN A 266 -19.87 -13.24 9.49
N LEU A 267 -19.60 -14.50 9.85
CA LEU A 267 -19.99 -15.67 9.06
C LEU A 267 -21.51 -15.79 8.85
N THR A 268 -22.31 -15.40 9.86
CA THR A 268 -23.77 -15.53 9.82
C THR A 268 -24.40 -14.72 8.69
N ASP A 269 -23.86 -13.54 8.39
CA ASP A 269 -24.36 -12.66 7.33
C ASP A 269 -24.19 -13.33 5.96
N LEU A 270 -23.07 -14.03 5.77
CA LEU A 270 -22.78 -14.77 4.54
C LEU A 270 -23.72 -15.96 4.37
N ASN A 271 -23.98 -16.69 5.46
CA ASN A 271 -24.84 -17.87 5.43
C ASN A 271 -26.30 -17.54 5.05
N ALA A 272 -26.79 -16.35 5.42
CA ALA A 272 -28.13 -15.90 5.06
C ALA A 272 -28.34 -15.70 3.55
N ILE A 273 -27.25 -15.47 2.80
CA ILE A 273 -27.28 -15.19 1.35
C ILE A 273 -27.29 -16.49 0.54
N PHE A 274 -26.83 -17.60 1.10
CA PHE A 274 -26.62 -18.86 0.37
C PHE A 274 -27.88 -19.51 -0.18
N ASP A 275 -29.02 -19.37 0.51
CA ASP A 275 -30.30 -19.89 0.00
C ASP A 275 -30.83 -19.07 -1.20
N MET A 276 -30.26 -17.89 -1.46
CA MET A 276 -30.63 -16.99 -2.55
C MET A 276 -29.78 -17.17 -3.82
N LEU A 277 -28.74 -18.01 -3.76
CA LEU A 277 -27.92 -18.33 -4.93
C LEU A 277 -28.69 -19.18 -5.95
N VAL A 278 -28.27 -19.07 -7.22
CA VAL A 278 -28.86 -19.81 -8.34
C VAL A 278 -27.79 -20.68 -8.99
N PHE A 279 -28.10 -21.98 -9.13
CA PHE A 279 -27.23 -22.98 -9.75
C PHE A 279 -27.72 -23.31 -11.16
N SER A 280 -26.83 -23.25 -12.15
CA SER A 280 -27.19 -23.34 -13.58
C SER A 280 -26.54 -24.53 -14.29
N SER A 281 -27.15 -24.99 -15.39
CA SER A 281 -26.48 -25.91 -16.31
C SER A 281 -25.29 -25.20 -16.96
N ALA A 282 -24.22 -25.95 -17.19
CA ALA A 282 -22.93 -25.34 -17.39
C ALA A 282 -22.01 -26.22 -18.23
N SER A 283 -21.33 -25.56 -19.16
CA SER A 283 -20.35 -26.17 -20.04
C SER A 283 -19.23 -26.82 -19.24
N SER A 284 -18.61 -27.85 -19.79
CA SER A 284 -17.36 -28.40 -19.26
C SER A 284 -16.30 -28.27 -20.34
N PRO A 285 -15.13 -27.66 -20.07
CA PRO A 285 -14.63 -27.16 -18.77
C PRO A 285 -15.03 -25.70 -18.42
N GLN A 286 -14.65 -25.23 -17.22
CA GLN A 286 -14.96 -23.89 -16.67
C GLN A 286 -13.70 -23.00 -16.50
N PRO A 287 -13.76 -21.67 -16.59
CA PRO A 287 -12.58 -20.79 -16.55
C PRO A 287 -12.07 -20.53 -15.11
N PHE A 288 -11.53 -21.55 -14.46
CA PHE A 288 -11.23 -21.52 -13.02
C PHE A 288 -10.03 -20.65 -12.63
N LEU A 289 -8.97 -20.57 -13.45
CA LEU A 289 -7.78 -19.83 -13.07
C LEU A 289 -8.05 -18.32 -13.00
N GLN A 290 -8.80 -17.79 -13.97
CA GLN A 290 -9.20 -16.38 -13.98
C GLN A 290 -10.09 -16.03 -12.77
N GLN A 291 -10.97 -16.95 -12.35
CA GLN A 291 -11.83 -16.74 -11.17
C GLN A 291 -11.02 -16.78 -9.87
N LEU A 292 -10.04 -17.67 -9.76
CA LEU A 292 -9.09 -17.71 -8.63
C LEU A 292 -8.28 -16.41 -8.50
N ILE A 293 -7.85 -15.83 -9.62
CA ILE A 293 -7.16 -14.52 -9.63
C ILE A 293 -8.13 -13.43 -9.19
N SER A 294 -9.31 -13.38 -9.79
CA SER A 294 -10.32 -12.34 -9.54
C SER A 294 -10.75 -12.33 -8.08
N ALA A 295 -11.03 -13.50 -7.50
CA ALA A 295 -11.39 -13.64 -6.09
C ALA A 295 -10.29 -13.11 -5.15
N GLN A 296 -9.02 -13.25 -5.53
CA GLN A 296 -7.88 -12.85 -4.71
C GLN A 296 -7.41 -11.40 -4.90
N GLN A 297 -7.75 -10.78 -6.03
CA GLN A 297 -7.22 -9.47 -6.44
C GLN A 297 -8.29 -8.37 -6.51
N THR A 298 -9.57 -8.72 -6.65
CA THR A 298 -10.65 -7.71 -6.74
C THR A 298 -11.08 -7.18 -5.37
N TYR A 299 -10.99 -8.00 -4.32
CA TYR A 299 -11.42 -7.60 -2.99
C TYR A 299 -10.24 -7.13 -2.14
N ILE A 300 -10.33 -5.90 -1.62
CA ILE A 300 -9.21 -5.22 -0.96
C ILE A 300 -8.92 -5.72 0.46
N ASN A 301 -9.93 -6.21 1.20
CA ASN A 301 -9.79 -6.61 2.61
C ASN A 301 -9.46 -8.10 2.79
N ILE A 302 -8.70 -8.69 1.86
CA ILE A 302 -8.19 -10.07 2.01
C ILE A 302 -6.77 -10.03 2.56
N GLU A 303 -6.60 -10.62 3.73
CA GLU A 303 -5.32 -10.66 4.44
C GLU A 303 -4.32 -11.64 3.80
N ALA A 304 -3.05 -11.47 4.13
CA ALA A 304 -2.03 -12.47 3.84
C ALA A 304 -2.21 -13.74 4.67
N PHE A 305 -1.56 -14.84 4.27
CA PHE A 305 -1.67 -16.14 4.96
C PHE A 305 -3.10 -16.72 5.08
N SER A 306 -4.05 -16.13 4.34
CA SER A 306 -5.44 -16.53 4.26
C SER A 306 -5.60 -17.92 3.64
N ASN A 307 -6.66 -18.61 4.06
CA ASN A 307 -7.06 -19.88 3.46
C ASN A 307 -7.93 -19.61 2.24
N VAL A 308 -7.55 -20.16 1.09
CA VAL A 308 -8.31 -20.11 -0.17
C VAL A 308 -8.84 -21.51 -0.46
N LEU A 309 -10.14 -21.70 -0.25
CA LEU A 309 -10.83 -22.97 -0.47
C LEU A 309 -11.57 -22.92 -1.81
N PHE A 310 -11.32 -23.90 -2.68
CA PHE A 310 -11.93 -23.98 -4.00
C PHE A 310 -12.72 -25.29 -4.13
N PHE A 311 -14.02 -25.19 -4.45
CA PHE A 311 -14.92 -26.34 -4.60
C PHE A 311 -15.44 -26.47 -6.03
N ALA A 312 -15.18 -27.62 -6.65
CA ALA A 312 -15.57 -27.90 -8.03
C ALA A 312 -15.77 -29.41 -8.31
N ASP A 313 -16.19 -29.73 -9.54
CA ASP A 313 -16.46 -31.10 -10.00
C ASP A 313 -16.08 -31.35 -11.48
N VAL A 314 -15.31 -30.46 -12.09
CA VAL A 314 -14.79 -30.54 -13.48
C VAL A 314 -13.39 -29.91 -13.57
N GLY A 315 -12.72 -29.98 -14.73
CA GLY A 315 -11.42 -29.30 -14.96
C GLY A 315 -11.53 -27.82 -15.36
N ALA A 316 -10.38 -27.16 -15.40
CA ALA A 316 -10.18 -25.76 -15.81
C ALA A 316 -10.04 -25.62 -17.34
N GLY A 317 -10.90 -24.80 -17.95
CA GLY A 317 -10.93 -24.55 -19.39
C GLY A 317 -9.96 -23.48 -19.87
N ASP A 318 -9.44 -22.69 -18.94
CA ASP A 318 -8.45 -21.63 -19.15
C ASP A 318 -7.03 -22.08 -18.75
N ALA A 319 -6.84 -23.38 -18.52
CA ALA A 319 -5.54 -23.97 -18.29
C ALA A 319 -4.68 -24.03 -19.56
N THR A 320 -3.39 -23.78 -19.40
CA THR A 320 -2.40 -23.85 -20.48
C THR A 320 -1.38 -24.96 -20.21
N PRO A 321 -0.61 -25.39 -21.22
CA PRO A 321 0.53 -26.28 -21.03
C PRO A 321 1.53 -25.71 -20.00
N PRO A 322 2.25 -26.58 -19.26
CA PRO A 322 3.20 -26.15 -18.24
C PRO A 322 4.32 -25.33 -18.84
N SER A 323 4.68 -24.23 -18.17
CA SER A 323 5.82 -23.41 -18.55
C SER A 323 6.43 -22.67 -17.38
N ASP A 324 7.74 -22.85 -17.19
CA ASP A 324 8.54 -22.07 -16.24
C ASP A 324 8.99 -20.73 -16.82
N LEU A 325 8.67 -20.42 -18.09
CA LEU A 325 9.01 -19.16 -18.73
C LEU A 325 8.01 -18.07 -18.32
N PHE A 326 8.33 -17.33 -17.25
CA PHE A 326 7.40 -16.35 -16.65
C PHE A 326 7.14 -15.13 -17.54
N SER A 327 7.92 -14.93 -18.61
CA SER A 327 7.62 -13.92 -19.63
C SER A 327 6.35 -14.22 -20.44
N LEU A 328 5.82 -15.46 -20.38
CA LEU A 328 4.54 -15.80 -21.01
C LEU A 328 3.33 -15.27 -20.23
N ASN A 329 3.50 -14.96 -18.93
CA ASN A 329 2.49 -14.38 -18.04
C ASN A 329 1.14 -15.14 -18.05
N THR A 330 1.19 -16.47 -18.01
CA THR A 330 -0.01 -17.31 -17.99
C THR A 330 -0.79 -17.13 -16.67
N LEU A 331 -2.08 -17.50 -16.65
CA LEU A 331 -2.90 -17.40 -15.44
C LEU A 331 -2.34 -18.24 -14.28
N GLU A 332 -1.77 -19.41 -14.60
CA GLU A 332 -1.06 -20.26 -13.63
C GLU A 332 0.14 -19.51 -12.99
N GLN A 333 0.97 -18.86 -13.81
CA GLN A 333 2.13 -18.09 -13.31
C GLN A 333 1.72 -16.89 -12.46
N GLN A 334 0.61 -16.22 -12.81
CA GLN A 334 0.05 -15.14 -12.01
C GLN A 334 -0.44 -15.67 -10.65
N LEU A 335 -1.13 -16.81 -10.61
CA LEU A 335 -1.57 -17.43 -9.35
C LEU A 335 -0.39 -17.82 -8.46
N ILE A 336 0.65 -18.44 -9.03
CA ILE A 336 1.88 -18.78 -8.28
C ILE A 336 2.49 -17.51 -7.67
N SER A 337 2.55 -16.41 -8.43
CA SER A 337 3.13 -15.16 -7.96
C SER A 337 2.29 -14.49 -6.87
N ILE A 338 0.95 -14.46 -7.03
CA ILE A 338 0.02 -13.95 -6.01
C ILE A 338 0.15 -14.75 -4.73
N SER A 339 0.12 -16.08 -4.82
CA SER A 339 0.18 -16.97 -3.66
C SER A 339 1.53 -16.94 -2.95
N THR A 340 2.64 -16.78 -3.67
CA THR A 340 3.99 -16.68 -3.06
C THR A 340 4.20 -15.34 -2.34
N ILE A 341 3.70 -14.24 -2.90
CA ILE A 341 3.81 -12.90 -2.30
C ILE A 341 2.85 -12.74 -1.11
N TRP A 342 1.57 -13.08 -1.27
CA TRP A 342 0.56 -12.97 -0.21
C TRP A 342 0.52 -14.17 0.75
N ARG A 343 1.36 -15.19 0.49
CA ARG A 343 1.48 -16.43 1.28
C ARG A 343 0.14 -17.17 1.48
N ARG A 344 -0.77 -17.07 0.51
CA ARG A 344 -2.10 -17.69 0.57
C ARG A 344 -2.01 -19.17 0.20
N LYS A 345 -2.60 -20.02 1.03
CA LYS A 345 -2.65 -21.46 0.79
C LYS A 345 -3.93 -21.80 0.05
N MET A 346 -3.78 -22.46 -1.10
CA MET A 346 -4.90 -22.90 -1.92
C MET A 346 -5.21 -24.37 -1.64
N THR A 347 -6.46 -24.67 -1.36
CA THR A 347 -6.96 -26.03 -1.16
C THR A 347 -8.08 -26.28 -2.16
N PHE A 348 -7.80 -27.18 -3.10
CA PHE A 348 -8.73 -27.58 -4.15
C PHE A 348 -9.48 -28.84 -3.71
N VAL A 349 -10.80 -28.74 -3.61
CA VAL A 349 -11.71 -29.84 -3.25
C VAL A 349 -12.54 -30.17 -4.48
N PHE A 350 -12.16 -31.24 -5.16
CA PHE A 350 -12.91 -31.80 -6.27
C PHE A 350 -13.83 -32.92 -5.78
N SER A 351 -15.11 -32.80 -6.08
CA SER A 351 -16.12 -33.78 -5.68
C SER A 351 -16.62 -34.60 -6.86
N GLU A 352 -16.75 -35.91 -6.67
CA GLU A 352 -17.24 -36.83 -7.69
C GLU A 352 -18.25 -37.84 -7.16
N SER A 353 -18.96 -38.51 -8.06
CA SER A 353 -19.88 -39.59 -7.72
C SER A 353 -19.74 -40.74 -8.71
N PRO A 354 -20.26 -41.94 -8.40
CA PRO A 354 -20.29 -43.05 -9.36
C PRO A 354 -20.99 -42.70 -10.69
N SER A 355 -21.92 -41.74 -10.67
CA SER A 355 -22.65 -41.25 -11.85
C SER A 355 -21.96 -40.10 -12.59
N GLN A 356 -20.98 -39.43 -11.96
CA GLN A 356 -20.25 -38.29 -12.52
C GLN A 356 -18.80 -38.36 -12.04
N GLN A 357 -17.96 -39.05 -12.80
CA GLN A 357 -16.53 -39.15 -12.53
C GLN A 357 -15.79 -37.92 -13.03
N LEU A 358 -14.78 -37.49 -12.28
CA LEU A 358 -13.90 -36.41 -12.66
C LEU A 358 -12.91 -36.87 -13.74
N ASP A 359 -12.82 -36.11 -14.84
CA ASP A 359 -11.73 -36.26 -15.81
C ASP A 359 -10.47 -35.60 -15.25
N THR A 360 -9.45 -36.41 -15.00
CA THR A 360 -8.17 -35.96 -14.44
C THR A 360 -7.02 -35.99 -15.45
N SER A 361 -7.35 -36.11 -16.74
CA SER A 361 -6.40 -36.14 -17.84
C SER A 361 -6.11 -34.74 -18.41
N GLY A 362 -4.87 -34.53 -18.84
CA GLY A 362 -4.42 -33.31 -19.51
C GLY A 362 -4.40 -32.04 -18.65
N ASP A 363 -4.08 -30.92 -19.31
CA ASP A 363 -3.80 -29.66 -18.64
C ASP A 363 -4.97 -29.07 -17.85
N GLN A 364 -6.21 -29.42 -18.22
CA GLN A 364 -7.42 -28.95 -17.53
C GLN A 364 -7.44 -29.37 -16.06
N TYR A 365 -6.78 -30.49 -15.71
CA TYR A 365 -6.66 -30.94 -14.33
C TYR A 365 -5.21 -30.87 -13.81
N ASP A 366 -4.20 -31.11 -14.67
CA ASP A 366 -2.79 -31.05 -14.27
C ASP A 366 -2.39 -29.70 -13.69
N VAL A 367 -3.03 -28.59 -14.11
CA VAL A 367 -2.78 -27.27 -13.54
C VAL A 367 -2.99 -27.23 -12.02
N PHE A 368 -3.96 -27.98 -11.47
CA PHE A 368 -4.21 -28.02 -10.04
C PHE A 368 -3.14 -28.82 -9.28
N ARG A 369 -2.57 -29.85 -9.92
CA ARG A 369 -1.40 -30.57 -9.38
C ARG A 369 -0.20 -29.62 -9.27
N ARG A 370 0.04 -28.84 -10.32
CA ARG A 370 1.14 -27.87 -10.40
C ARG A 370 0.97 -26.71 -9.42
N LEU A 371 -0.24 -26.15 -9.31
CA LEU A 371 -0.55 -25.11 -8.33
C LEU A 371 -0.40 -25.61 -6.89
N ALA A 372 -0.96 -26.78 -6.55
CA ALA A 372 -0.81 -27.35 -5.21
C ALA A 372 0.66 -27.57 -4.85
N LEU A 373 1.47 -28.09 -5.77
CA LEU A 373 2.92 -28.21 -5.62
C LEU A 373 3.60 -26.85 -5.41
N ALA A 374 3.36 -25.89 -6.31
CA ALA A 374 4.03 -24.59 -6.31
C ALA A 374 3.69 -23.70 -5.11
N THR A 375 2.51 -23.89 -4.50
CA THR A 375 2.05 -23.06 -3.37
C THR A 375 2.00 -23.83 -2.06
N HIS A 376 2.49 -25.08 -2.03
CA HIS A 376 2.28 -26.03 -0.93
C HIS A 376 0.80 -26.13 -0.48
N GLY A 377 -0.10 -26.11 -1.46
CA GLY A 377 -1.54 -26.27 -1.29
C GLY A 377 -1.97 -27.74 -1.23
N ASP A 378 -3.28 -27.97 -1.15
CA ASP A 378 -3.86 -29.31 -1.11
C ASP A 378 -4.72 -29.58 -2.35
N LEU A 379 -4.68 -30.82 -2.85
CA LEU A 379 -5.55 -31.30 -3.92
C LEU A 379 -6.30 -32.53 -3.40
N LEU A 380 -7.60 -32.37 -3.13
CA LEU A 380 -8.47 -33.38 -2.55
C LEU A 380 -9.51 -33.80 -3.59
N VAL A 381 -9.46 -35.08 -3.99
CA VAL A 381 -10.56 -35.72 -4.75
C VAL A 381 -11.40 -36.52 -3.76
N VAL A 382 -12.69 -36.22 -3.68
CA VAL A 382 -13.57 -36.77 -2.64
C VAL A 382 -14.88 -37.23 -3.24
N ASP A 383 -15.50 -38.26 -2.65
CA ASP A 383 -16.89 -38.56 -2.99
C ASP A 383 -17.78 -37.40 -2.54
N LYS A 384 -18.81 -37.06 -3.32
CA LYS A 384 -19.80 -36.04 -2.95
C LYS A 384 -20.41 -36.29 -1.57
N SER A 385 -20.55 -37.55 -1.12
CA SER A 385 -21.02 -37.87 0.23
C SER A 385 -20.03 -37.52 1.34
N ASP A 386 -18.73 -37.44 1.02
CA ASP A 386 -17.66 -37.25 1.99
C ASP A 386 -17.26 -35.77 2.17
N VAL A 387 -17.86 -34.84 1.42
CA VAL A 387 -17.54 -33.41 1.52
C VAL A 387 -17.78 -32.88 2.93
N ALA A 388 -18.89 -33.24 3.58
CA ALA A 388 -19.18 -32.86 4.95
C ALA A 388 -18.10 -33.37 5.94
N LYS A 389 -17.62 -34.60 5.71
CA LYS A 389 -16.56 -35.22 6.49
C LYS A 389 -15.23 -34.47 6.33
N VAL A 390 -14.85 -34.15 5.10
CA VAL A 390 -13.64 -33.39 4.78
C VAL A 390 -13.68 -32.00 5.45
N MET A 391 -14.82 -31.31 5.39
CA MET A 391 -14.96 -29.99 5.99
C MET A 391 -14.81 -30.01 7.52
N THR A 392 -15.43 -30.99 8.18
CA THR A 392 -15.51 -31.04 9.65
C THR A 392 -14.33 -31.75 10.31
N GLU A 393 -13.68 -32.69 9.61
CA GLU A 393 -12.59 -33.51 10.14
C GLU A 393 -11.22 -33.12 9.58
N VAL A 394 -11.13 -32.52 8.38
CA VAL A 394 -9.86 -32.11 7.75
C VAL A 394 -9.71 -30.59 7.73
N LEU A 395 -10.57 -29.86 7.03
CA LEU A 395 -10.43 -28.41 6.84
C LEU A 395 -10.61 -27.62 8.14
N ASN A 396 -11.42 -28.12 9.07
CA ASN A 396 -11.56 -27.63 10.43
C ASN A 396 -10.21 -27.55 11.21
N ASN A 397 -9.16 -28.23 10.73
CA ASN A 397 -7.84 -28.19 11.34
C ASN A 397 -6.90 -27.12 10.75
N TYR A 398 -7.37 -26.26 9.83
CA TYR A 398 -6.53 -25.38 9.02
C TYR A 398 -6.24 -24.01 9.66
N HIS A 399 -6.33 -23.93 10.99
CA HIS A 399 -5.93 -22.75 11.75
C HIS A 399 -4.42 -22.55 11.73
N LYS A 400 -3.99 -21.36 11.25
CA LYS A 400 -2.60 -20.90 11.23
C LYS A 400 -1.60 -22.01 10.87
N MET A 401 -1.88 -22.70 9.76
CA MET A 401 -1.11 -23.89 9.37
C MET A 401 0.30 -23.50 8.97
N GLU A 402 1.30 -24.17 9.53
CA GLU A 402 2.70 -24.02 9.16
C GLU A 402 3.29 -25.39 8.81
N ASN A 403 3.82 -25.54 7.59
CA ASN A 403 4.32 -26.83 7.14
C ASN A 403 5.67 -27.13 7.80
N VAL A 404 5.84 -28.37 8.26
CA VAL A 404 7.08 -28.86 8.87
C VAL A 404 7.76 -29.94 8.03
N ALA A 405 7.00 -30.62 7.17
CA ALA A 405 7.52 -31.50 6.12
C ALA A 405 6.51 -31.59 4.97
N VAL A 406 6.99 -31.61 3.74
CA VAL A 406 6.15 -31.82 2.54
C VAL A 406 6.81 -32.79 1.57
N ARG A 407 6.01 -33.52 0.81
CA ARG A 407 6.41 -34.36 -0.33
C ARG A 407 5.28 -34.35 -1.35
N TYR A 408 5.57 -34.10 -2.61
CA TYR A 408 4.56 -34.06 -3.68
C TYR A 408 4.93 -35.00 -4.80
N ASN A 409 3.92 -35.63 -5.41
CA ASN A 409 4.09 -36.47 -6.60
C ASN A 409 5.12 -37.61 -6.43
N PHE A 410 5.10 -38.29 -5.28
CA PHE A 410 6.02 -39.40 -4.99
C PHE A 410 5.30 -40.76 -5.06
N VAL A 411 6.03 -41.80 -5.46
CA VAL A 411 5.50 -43.17 -5.45
C VAL A 411 5.41 -43.68 -4.01
N ALA A 412 4.21 -44.05 -3.58
CA ALA A 412 3.81 -44.47 -2.24
C ALA A 412 4.38 -45.83 -1.78
N SER A 413 5.52 -46.26 -2.32
CA SER A 413 6.15 -47.55 -1.99
C SER A 413 7.25 -47.36 -0.96
N ASN A 414 6.95 -47.70 0.30
CA ASN A 414 7.91 -47.76 1.41
C ASN A 414 8.72 -46.46 1.60
N GLN A 415 8.03 -45.34 1.79
CA GLN A 415 8.63 -44.02 1.92
C GLN A 415 8.80 -43.62 3.38
N PHE A 416 9.79 -42.79 3.65
CA PHE A 416 10.16 -42.37 4.99
C PHE A 416 10.19 -40.86 5.09
N VAL A 417 9.50 -40.30 6.08
CA VAL A 417 9.45 -38.85 6.30
C VAL A 417 9.78 -38.57 7.75
N SER A 418 10.83 -37.77 7.97
CA SER A 418 11.17 -37.27 9.30
C SER A 418 10.19 -36.16 9.69
N ILE A 419 9.71 -36.22 10.93
CA ILE A 419 8.89 -35.18 11.54
C ILE A 419 9.81 -34.41 12.50
N PRO A 420 10.05 -33.12 12.26
CA PRO A 420 10.89 -32.31 13.15
C PRO A 420 10.40 -32.34 14.58
N GLU A 421 11.33 -32.23 15.53
CA GLU A 421 11.00 -32.16 16.95
C GLU A 421 10.10 -30.94 17.21
N LYS A 422 9.09 -31.13 18.06
CA LYS A 422 8.12 -30.07 18.38
C LYS A 422 8.80 -28.95 19.14
N TYR A 423 8.52 -27.71 18.75
CA TYR A 423 9.01 -26.56 19.46
C TYR A 423 8.33 -26.45 20.84
N SER A 424 6.99 -26.54 20.85
CA SER A 424 6.17 -26.59 22.05
C SER A 424 5.53 -27.97 22.27
N SER A 425 5.33 -28.36 23.53
CA SER A 425 4.57 -29.57 23.89
C SER A 425 3.08 -29.46 23.54
N LEU A 426 2.59 -28.25 23.25
CA LEU A 426 1.21 -27.97 22.84
C LEU A 426 1.00 -28.11 21.32
N ASP A 427 2.07 -28.19 20.53
CA ASP A 427 1.95 -28.25 19.06
C ASP A 427 1.47 -29.65 18.65
N GLU A 428 0.27 -29.75 18.07
CA GLU A 428 -0.19 -31.00 17.45
C GLU A 428 0.26 -31.06 15.99
N THR A 429 1.09 -32.05 15.66
CA THR A 429 1.48 -32.31 14.27
C THR A 429 0.38 -33.09 13.56
N LYS A 430 -0.11 -32.53 12.47
CA LYS A 430 -1.12 -33.13 11.61
C LYS A 430 -0.50 -33.54 10.30
N VAL A 431 -0.97 -34.65 9.72
CA VAL A 431 -0.49 -35.13 8.42
C VAL A 431 -1.69 -35.35 7.51
N LEU A 432 -1.69 -34.65 6.39
CA LEU A 432 -2.59 -34.94 5.27
C LEU A 432 -1.83 -35.72 4.22
N LEU A 433 -2.32 -36.92 3.91
CA LEU A 433 -1.88 -37.74 2.80
C LEU A 433 -2.97 -37.73 1.74
N THR A 434 -2.62 -37.39 0.51
CA THR A 434 -3.50 -37.38 -0.66
C THR A 434 -2.96 -38.33 -1.71
N ILE A 435 -3.87 -39.01 -2.41
CA ILE A 435 -3.58 -39.93 -3.49
C ILE A 435 -3.96 -39.22 -4.78
N ASP A 436 -3.01 -39.13 -5.71
CA ASP A 436 -3.30 -38.54 -7.01
C ASP A 436 -4.23 -39.47 -7.80
N LYS A 437 -5.37 -38.94 -8.27
CA LYS A 437 -6.28 -39.68 -9.13
C LYS A 437 -5.85 -39.53 -10.59
N ASN A 438 -5.34 -40.59 -11.19
CA ASN A 438 -4.99 -40.62 -12.61
C ASN A 438 -5.37 -41.97 -13.25
N ASP A 439 -5.25 -42.06 -14.58
CA ASP A 439 -5.64 -43.24 -15.37
C ASP A 439 -4.79 -44.49 -15.06
N GLU A 440 -3.63 -44.33 -14.40
CA GLU A 440 -2.76 -45.43 -13.99
C GLU A 440 -3.20 -46.06 -12.67
N ASN A 441 -4.09 -45.42 -11.92
CA ASN A 441 -4.61 -45.96 -10.67
C ASN A 441 -5.41 -47.25 -10.94
N PRO A 442 -5.20 -48.32 -10.16
CA PRO A 442 -6.01 -49.52 -10.28
C PRO A 442 -7.48 -49.21 -9.91
N PRO A 443 -8.47 -49.89 -10.52
CA PRO A 443 -9.89 -49.63 -10.27
C PRO A 443 -10.31 -49.77 -8.81
N VAL A 444 -9.58 -50.58 -8.04
CA VAL A 444 -9.73 -50.75 -6.59
C VAL A 444 -8.33 -50.85 -5.99
N PHE A 445 -8.05 -50.06 -4.96
CA PHE A 445 -6.83 -50.13 -4.18
C PHE A 445 -7.09 -49.97 -2.69
N THR A 446 -6.13 -50.40 -1.88
CA THR A 446 -6.09 -50.07 -0.46
C THR A 446 -5.33 -48.76 -0.28
N PRO A 447 -5.92 -47.74 0.37
CA PRO A 447 -5.22 -46.50 0.67
C PRO A 447 -3.91 -46.74 1.44
N PRO A 448 -2.86 -45.95 1.21
CA PRO A 448 -1.63 -46.08 1.97
C PRO A 448 -1.84 -45.81 3.47
N TYR A 449 -1.04 -46.45 4.30
CA TYR A 449 -1.09 -46.34 5.76
C TYR A 449 0.27 -45.95 6.33
N LEU A 450 0.25 -45.27 7.48
CA LEU A 450 1.44 -44.75 8.15
C LEU A 450 1.78 -45.56 9.42
N PHE A 451 3.06 -45.83 9.61
CA PHE A 451 3.61 -46.37 10.87
C PHE A 451 4.50 -45.34 11.56
N ASP A 452 4.57 -45.40 12.89
CA ASP A 452 5.53 -44.64 13.68
C ASP A 452 6.95 -45.24 13.62
N GLN A 453 7.91 -44.61 14.32
CA GLN A 453 9.30 -45.08 14.42
C GLN A 453 9.46 -46.49 15.03
N ASN A 454 8.47 -46.98 15.77
CA ASN A 454 8.49 -48.30 16.40
C ASN A 454 7.79 -49.37 15.54
N GLY A 455 7.26 -49.00 14.37
CA GLY A 455 6.49 -49.90 13.52
C GLY A 455 5.04 -50.07 13.97
N THR A 456 4.52 -49.18 14.81
CA THR A 456 3.10 -49.16 15.22
C THR A 456 2.26 -48.48 14.17
N LEU A 457 1.15 -49.10 13.77
CA LEU A 457 0.20 -48.50 12.83
C LEU A 457 -0.46 -47.25 13.44
N LEU A 458 -0.37 -46.12 12.74
CA LEU A 458 -1.01 -44.86 13.14
C LEU A 458 -2.49 -44.88 12.76
N LYS A 459 -3.34 -44.42 13.68
CA LYS A 459 -4.79 -44.34 13.48
C LYS A 459 -5.14 -43.08 12.67
N THR A 460 -5.97 -43.24 11.64
CA THR A 460 -6.57 -42.14 10.88
C THR A 460 -7.56 -41.36 11.76
N ALA A 461 -7.47 -40.03 11.70
CA ALA A 461 -8.47 -39.13 12.24
C ALA A 461 -9.63 -38.95 11.25
N SER A 462 -9.32 -38.95 9.96
CA SER A 462 -10.28 -38.98 8.85
C SER A 462 -9.69 -39.75 7.68
N GLU A 463 -10.53 -40.34 6.85
CA GLU A 463 -10.12 -41.09 5.66
C GLU A 463 -11.22 -41.10 4.61
N GLY A 464 -10.82 -41.09 3.34
CA GLY A 464 -11.68 -41.33 2.18
C GLY A 464 -10.90 -42.09 1.12
N THR A 465 -11.50 -42.27 -0.06
CA THR A 465 -10.89 -43.08 -1.14
C THR A 465 -9.50 -42.57 -1.56
N TYR A 466 -9.35 -41.24 -1.66
CA TYR A 466 -8.12 -40.60 -2.15
C TYR A 466 -7.41 -39.74 -1.10
N TYR A 467 -7.77 -39.83 0.17
CA TYR A 467 -7.07 -39.10 1.24
C TYR A 467 -7.11 -39.82 2.59
N SER A 468 -6.10 -39.56 3.41
CA SER A 468 -6.04 -39.96 4.80
C SER A 468 -5.47 -38.81 5.64
N PHE A 469 -6.11 -38.52 6.77
CA PHE A 469 -5.72 -37.46 7.69
C PHE A 469 -5.37 -38.03 9.05
N TYR A 470 -4.26 -37.58 9.63
CA TYR A 470 -3.72 -38.08 10.89
C TYR A 470 -3.43 -36.94 11.85
N ILE A 471 -3.67 -37.17 13.14
CA ILE A 471 -3.17 -36.34 14.23
C ILE A 471 -2.12 -37.17 14.96
N LEU A 472 -0.86 -36.74 14.91
CA LEU A 472 0.26 -37.53 15.40
C LEU A 472 0.41 -37.41 16.92
N PRO A 473 0.65 -38.53 17.63
CA PRO A 473 1.07 -38.49 19.02
C PRO A 473 2.34 -37.65 19.22
N PRO A 474 2.53 -36.97 20.37
CA PRO A 474 3.68 -36.10 20.60
C PRO A 474 5.05 -36.75 20.51
N THR A 475 5.13 -38.07 20.64
CA THR A 475 6.37 -38.85 20.61
C THR A 475 6.81 -39.25 19.21
N VAL A 476 6.01 -39.00 18.17
CA VAL A 476 6.33 -39.42 16.79
C VAL A 476 7.30 -38.42 16.16
N SER A 477 8.53 -38.84 15.92
CA SER A 477 9.57 -38.07 15.22
C SER A 477 9.77 -38.53 13.77
N TYR A 478 9.04 -39.56 13.36
CA TYR A 478 9.23 -40.22 12.09
C TYR A 478 7.99 -41.01 11.67
N ILE A 479 7.66 -40.94 10.39
CA ILE A 479 6.59 -41.74 9.79
C ILE A 479 7.11 -42.57 8.62
N ARG A 480 6.64 -43.81 8.55
CA ARG A 480 6.87 -44.73 7.43
C ARG A 480 5.56 -44.96 6.69
N LEU A 481 5.54 -44.63 5.41
CA LEU A 481 4.39 -44.83 4.52
C LEU A 481 4.51 -46.16 3.77
N MET A 482 3.43 -46.93 3.77
CA MET A 482 3.33 -48.20 3.05
C MET A 482 2.08 -48.24 2.15
N SER A 483 2.25 -48.70 0.92
CA SER A 483 1.18 -48.98 -0.05
C SER A 483 1.51 -50.25 -0.84
N SER A 484 0.47 -50.96 -1.31
CA SER A 484 0.58 -52.21 -2.06
C SER A 484 0.43 -52.07 -3.59
N GLY A 485 0.33 -50.84 -4.13
CA GLY A 485 -0.11 -50.63 -5.51
C GLY A 485 0.63 -49.59 -6.35
N GLY A 486 1.83 -49.13 -5.95
CA GLY A 486 2.60 -48.15 -6.75
C GLY A 486 1.93 -46.78 -6.92
N LEU A 487 0.95 -46.44 -6.08
CA LEU A 487 0.17 -45.21 -6.15
C LEU A 487 1.05 -43.96 -6.06
N THR A 488 0.68 -42.90 -6.77
CA THR A 488 1.30 -41.58 -6.63
C THR A 488 0.60 -40.82 -5.51
N CYS A 489 1.37 -40.22 -4.60
CA CYS A 489 0.86 -39.53 -3.42
C CYS A 489 1.53 -38.17 -3.20
N SER A 490 0.83 -37.33 -2.43
CA SER A 490 1.38 -36.11 -1.83
C SER A 490 1.08 -36.08 -0.34
N LEU A 491 2.06 -35.66 0.46
CA LEU A 491 2.02 -35.65 1.91
C LEU A 491 2.40 -34.26 2.42
N ARG A 492 1.58 -33.72 3.31
CA ARG A 492 1.84 -32.47 4.03
C ARG A 492 1.72 -32.69 5.53
N ALA A 493 2.82 -32.52 6.24
CA ALA A 493 2.85 -32.45 7.69
C ALA A 493 2.91 -30.99 8.13
N PHE A 494 2.01 -30.58 9.01
CA PHE A 494 1.90 -29.20 9.47
C PHE A 494 1.51 -29.11 10.95
N VAL A 495 1.79 -27.96 11.54
CA VAL A 495 1.40 -27.58 12.91
C VAL A 495 0.58 -26.30 12.85
N ASN A 496 -0.16 -25.99 13.91
CA ASN A 496 -0.78 -24.69 14.08
C ASN A 496 0.23 -23.79 14.80
N SER A 497 0.63 -22.66 14.22
CA SER A 497 1.63 -21.79 14.84
C SER A 497 1.53 -20.35 14.34
N ASP A 498 1.75 -19.40 15.24
CA ASP A 498 1.93 -17.98 14.92
C ASP A 498 3.32 -17.71 14.34
N SER A 499 4.29 -18.57 14.63
CA SER A 499 5.67 -18.42 14.18
C SER A 499 5.86 -18.96 12.77
N THR A 500 6.32 -18.10 11.86
CA THR A 500 6.64 -18.43 10.46
C THR A 500 7.88 -17.66 10.00
N MET A 501 8.24 -17.79 8.72
CA MET A 501 9.33 -17.07 8.09
C MET A 501 8.86 -16.45 6.78
N LEU A 502 9.10 -15.15 6.63
CA LEU A 502 8.94 -14.46 5.36
C LEU A 502 10.27 -14.49 4.60
N LEU A 503 10.21 -14.81 3.30
CA LEU A 503 11.36 -14.82 2.40
C LEU A 503 11.05 -14.04 1.12
N SER A 504 12.06 -13.35 0.59
CA SER A 504 12.05 -12.71 -0.73
C SER A 504 13.41 -12.84 -1.42
N TYR A 505 13.48 -12.55 -2.71
CA TYR A 505 14.69 -12.70 -3.52
C TYR A 505 15.04 -11.43 -4.28
N THR A 506 16.27 -10.96 -4.14
CA THR A 506 16.76 -9.71 -4.74
C THR A 506 18.15 -9.89 -5.32
N ASP A 507 18.42 -9.32 -6.47
CA ASP A 507 19.77 -9.21 -7.06
C ASP A 507 20.59 -8.07 -6.46
N ASN A 508 19.94 -7.19 -5.68
CA ASN A 508 20.57 -6.07 -4.99
C ASN A 508 20.43 -6.21 -3.47
N SER A 509 21.57 -6.35 -2.78
CA SER A 509 21.64 -6.52 -1.32
C SER A 509 21.22 -5.28 -0.53
N ALA A 510 20.98 -4.13 -1.18
CA ALA A 510 20.44 -2.91 -0.58
C ALA A 510 18.90 -2.81 -0.67
N ILE A 511 18.23 -3.70 -1.44
CA ILE A 511 16.76 -3.78 -1.48
C ILE A 511 16.27 -4.56 -0.28
N ASP A 512 15.32 -4.00 0.47
CA ASP A 512 14.77 -4.65 1.66
C ASP A 512 14.05 -5.95 1.29
N ILE A 513 12.99 -5.80 0.50
CA ILE A 513 12.09 -6.87 0.06
C ILE A 513 12.06 -6.90 -1.47
N GLY A 514 12.56 -8.02 -2.00
CA GLY A 514 12.62 -8.31 -3.43
C GLY A 514 11.42 -9.15 -3.90
N ASN A 515 11.61 -9.93 -4.95
CA ASN A 515 10.57 -10.74 -5.57
C ASN A 515 10.15 -11.94 -4.70
N GLY A 516 8.91 -12.41 -4.88
CA GLY A 516 8.41 -13.66 -4.26
C GLY A 516 8.99 -14.94 -4.88
N ILE A 517 9.62 -14.84 -6.06
CA ILE A 517 10.19 -15.95 -6.83
C ILE A 517 11.65 -15.68 -7.21
N ARG A 518 12.41 -16.74 -7.52
CA ARG A 518 13.77 -16.67 -8.05
C ARG A 518 13.78 -16.70 -9.57
N TYR A 519 14.84 -16.17 -10.18
CA TYR A 519 15.09 -16.23 -11.61
C TYR A 519 16.39 -16.99 -11.88
N LYS A 520 16.31 -18.04 -12.71
CA LYS A 520 17.46 -18.87 -13.04
C LYS A 520 18.50 -18.08 -13.83
N GLY A 521 19.77 -18.21 -13.44
CA GLY A 521 20.90 -17.55 -14.10
C GLY A 521 21.06 -16.07 -13.74
N ILE A 522 20.26 -15.55 -12.79
CA ILE A 522 20.48 -14.25 -12.16
C ILE A 522 20.98 -14.50 -10.74
N PRO A 523 22.18 -14.02 -10.37
CA PRO A 523 22.62 -14.03 -8.98
C PRO A 523 21.65 -13.26 -8.09
N GLN A 524 21.01 -13.94 -7.14
CA GLN A 524 20.06 -13.35 -6.21
C GLN A 524 20.36 -13.77 -4.77
N PHE A 525 20.28 -12.82 -3.86
CA PHE A 525 20.23 -13.03 -2.42
C PHE A 525 18.80 -13.40 -2.01
N ALA A 526 18.66 -14.33 -1.08
CA ALA A 526 17.43 -14.41 -0.28
C ALA A 526 17.53 -13.41 0.88
N THR A 527 16.45 -12.71 1.17
CA THR A 527 16.28 -11.92 2.40
C THR A 527 15.09 -12.46 3.17
N GLY A 528 15.07 -12.28 4.50
CA GLY A 528 13.96 -12.78 5.28
C GLY A 528 13.75 -12.21 6.67
N LEU A 529 12.56 -12.48 7.18
CA LEU A 529 12.02 -12.01 8.46
C LEU A 529 11.33 -13.16 9.21
N PRO A 530 11.90 -13.64 10.33
CA PRO A 530 11.21 -14.53 11.25
C PRO A 530 10.09 -13.79 11.97
N ILE A 531 8.89 -14.35 11.97
CA ILE A 531 7.72 -13.81 12.68
C ILE A 531 7.52 -14.61 13.96
N GLU A 532 7.19 -13.93 15.06
CA GLU A 532 7.02 -14.53 16.40
C GLU A 532 8.22 -15.41 16.81
N PHE A 533 9.44 -14.94 16.51
CA PHE A 533 10.69 -15.61 16.85
C PHE A 533 11.75 -14.60 17.35
N PRO A 534 12.62 -14.97 18.31
CA PRO A 534 13.62 -14.04 18.83
C PRO A 534 14.61 -13.53 17.78
N HIS A 535 14.93 -12.24 17.81
CA HIS A 535 15.90 -11.61 16.89
C HIS A 535 17.33 -12.16 17.02
N SER A 536 17.70 -12.76 18.16
CA SER A 536 19.05 -13.28 18.43
C SER A 536 19.32 -14.68 17.87
N SER A 537 18.40 -15.21 17.06
CA SER A 537 18.44 -16.60 16.61
C SER A 537 19.29 -16.80 15.35
N THR A 538 19.87 -18.00 15.22
CA THR A 538 20.54 -18.41 13.99
C THR A 538 19.51 -18.97 13.02
N VAL A 539 19.48 -18.45 11.79
CA VAL A 539 18.57 -18.92 10.73
C VAL A 539 19.37 -19.62 9.65
N GLN A 540 18.95 -20.81 9.25
CA GLN A 540 19.50 -21.52 8.10
C GLN A 540 18.39 -21.82 7.10
N ILE A 541 18.64 -21.55 5.82
CA ILE A 541 17.76 -21.96 4.72
C ILE A 541 18.42 -23.07 3.91
N GLN A 542 17.66 -24.07 3.50
CA GLN A 542 18.12 -25.13 2.60
C GLN A 542 17.03 -25.53 1.60
N GLN A 543 17.40 -25.57 0.32
CA GLN A 543 16.50 -26.04 -0.73
C GLN A 543 16.41 -27.57 -0.73
N LEU A 544 15.19 -28.05 -0.85
CA LEU A 544 14.83 -29.45 -0.91
C LEU A 544 14.07 -29.71 -2.21
N ASP A 545 14.31 -30.88 -2.79
CA ASP A 545 13.52 -31.39 -3.91
C ASP A 545 12.07 -31.63 -3.45
N SER A 546 11.06 -31.16 -4.17
CA SER A 546 9.69 -31.26 -3.68
C SER A 546 9.13 -32.69 -3.67
N THR A 547 9.74 -33.63 -4.40
CA THR A 547 9.28 -35.01 -4.52
C THR A 547 9.94 -35.94 -3.52
N TYR A 548 11.26 -35.90 -3.41
CA TYR A 548 12.05 -36.74 -2.50
C TYR A 548 12.36 -36.03 -1.18
N GLY A 549 12.27 -34.69 -1.15
CA GLY A 549 12.71 -33.79 -0.08
C GLY A 549 14.11 -34.09 0.43
N LEU A 550 14.98 -34.40 -0.53
CA LEU A 550 16.41 -34.45 -0.36
C LEU A 550 16.98 -33.05 -0.63
N PRO A 551 18.06 -32.66 0.07
CA PRO A 551 18.73 -31.41 -0.22
C PRO A 551 19.21 -31.32 -1.67
N VAL A 552 18.90 -30.21 -2.33
CA VAL A 552 19.39 -29.91 -3.70
C VAL A 552 20.74 -29.19 -3.66
N GLY A 553 21.09 -28.60 -2.50
CA GLY A 553 22.34 -27.89 -2.29
C GLY A 553 22.72 -27.77 -0.81
N VAL A 554 23.81 -27.05 -0.56
CA VAL A 554 24.27 -26.73 0.79
C VAL A 554 23.36 -25.66 1.39
N GLY A 555 22.96 -25.81 2.66
CA GLY A 555 22.16 -24.79 3.32
C GLY A 555 22.95 -23.50 3.54
N SER A 556 22.30 -22.34 3.37
CA SER A 556 22.88 -21.03 3.65
C SER A 556 22.50 -20.60 5.07
N LEU A 557 23.50 -20.22 5.86
CA LEU A 557 23.29 -19.50 7.12
C LEU A 557 22.95 -18.04 6.83
N GLY A 558 21.99 -17.49 7.56
CA GLY A 558 21.61 -16.09 7.48
C GLY A 558 22.54 -15.23 8.31
N SER A 559 22.99 -14.11 7.75
CA SER A 559 23.62 -13.03 8.49
C SER A 559 22.64 -11.88 8.66
N GLN A 560 22.71 -11.18 9.79
CA GLN A 560 21.94 -9.95 9.97
C GLN A 560 22.51 -8.83 9.07
N ARG A 561 21.62 -8.04 8.48
CA ARG A 561 21.99 -6.89 7.63
C ARG A 561 22.32 -5.69 8.50
N THR A 562 23.20 -4.83 8.00
CA THR A 562 23.53 -3.55 8.64
C THR A 562 22.51 -2.48 8.24
N GLY A 563 21.85 -1.83 9.20
CA GLY A 563 20.79 -0.84 8.97
C GLY A 563 19.40 -1.39 9.27
N ASP A 564 18.40 -0.52 9.24
CA ASP A 564 17.03 -0.88 9.58
C ASP A 564 16.28 -1.40 8.36
N SER A 565 16.40 -2.70 8.13
CA SER A 565 15.66 -3.44 7.10
C SER A 565 14.54 -4.26 7.74
N THR A 566 13.36 -4.26 7.11
CA THR A 566 12.24 -5.13 7.48
C THR A 566 12.65 -6.60 7.40
N TYR A 567 13.30 -7.01 6.31
CA TYR A 567 13.86 -8.36 6.14
C TYR A 567 15.32 -8.33 6.56
N PHE A 568 15.54 -8.45 7.87
CA PHE A 568 16.84 -8.25 8.50
C PHE A 568 17.82 -9.42 8.38
N PHE A 569 17.41 -10.59 7.90
CA PHE A 569 18.33 -11.64 7.47
C PHE A 569 18.62 -11.54 5.98
N ILE A 570 19.89 -11.73 5.62
CA ILE A 570 20.34 -11.97 4.25
C ILE A 570 21.10 -13.29 4.19
N PHE A 571 20.91 -14.02 3.09
CA PHE A 571 21.54 -15.31 2.82
C PHE A 571 22.48 -15.19 1.62
N ALA A 572 23.32 -16.20 1.40
CA ALA A 572 24.29 -16.20 0.31
C ALA A 572 23.60 -16.00 -1.05
N SER A 573 24.25 -15.22 -1.92
CA SER A 573 23.81 -15.10 -3.31
C SER A 573 24.00 -16.44 -4.00
N ASP A 574 23.01 -16.80 -4.81
CA ASP A 574 23.01 -18.01 -5.60
C ASP A 574 22.26 -17.71 -6.91
N ASP A 575 22.82 -18.17 -8.03
CA ASP A 575 22.28 -18.00 -9.38
C ASP A 575 21.70 -19.29 -9.96
N ASP A 576 21.94 -20.42 -9.28
CA ASP A 576 21.46 -21.72 -9.68
C ASP A 576 20.21 -22.10 -8.86
N CYS A 577 19.17 -22.48 -9.58
CA CYS A 577 18.02 -23.14 -8.98
C CYS A 577 17.40 -24.12 -9.97
N PRO A 578 16.81 -25.24 -9.47
CA PRO A 578 16.02 -26.12 -10.31
C PRO A 578 14.83 -25.35 -10.87
N SER A 579 14.69 -25.34 -12.20
CA SER A 579 13.56 -24.69 -12.86
C SER A 579 12.24 -25.26 -12.35
N GLY A 580 11.28 -24.37 -12.07
CA GLY A 580 9.99 -24.74 -11.51
C GLY A 580 9.91 -24.65 -9.99
N PRO A 581 8.92 -25.33 -9.37
CA PRO A 581 8.69 -25.28 -7.94
C PRO A 581 9.75 -26.08 -7.16
N PHE A 582 10.14 -25.55 -6.00
CA PHE A 582 11.02 -26.23 -5.04
C PHE A 582 10.55 -25.99 -3.61
N THR A 583 11.07 -26.80 -2.68
CA THR A 583 10.73 -26.70 -1.27
C THR A 583 11.86 -26.02 -0.49
N GLN A 584 11.54 -25.02 0.32
CA GLN A 584 12.51 -24.28 1.12
C GLN A 584 12.38 -24.67 2.59
N SER A 585 13.34 -25.43 3.12
CA SER A 585 13.46 -25.66 4.56
C SER A 585 14.08 -24.44 5.23
N VAL A 586 13.52 -24.04 6.37
CA VAL A 586 14.01 -22.97 7.24
C VAL A 586 14.19 -23.55 8.64
N GLN A 587 15.40 -23.46 9.18
CA GLN A 587 15.74 -23.87 10.52
C GLN A 587 16.05 -22.64 11.37
N LEU A 588 15.37 -22.51 12.49
CA LEU A 588 15.39 -21.37 13.39
C LEU A 588 15.88 -21.84 14.77
N PHE A 589 17.10 -21.46 15.15
CA PHE A 589 17.74 -21.90 16.40
C PHE A 589 17.83 -20.77 17.41
N ASP A 590 17.20 -20.94 18.58
CA ASP A 590 17.14 -19.95 19.66
C ASP A 590 18.25 -20.11 20.72
N GLY A 591 19.16 -21.08 20.54
CA GLY A 591 20.17 -21.45 21.53
C GLY A 591 19.84 -22.70 22.36
N ARG A 592 18.58 -23.16 22.34
CA ARG A 592 18.11 -24.36 23.07
C ARG A 592 17.43 -25.37 22.16
N LYS A 593 16.56 -24.92 21.26
CA LYS A 593 15.77 -25.75 20.35
C LYS A 593 15.84 -25.22 18.92
N THR A 594 15.66 -26.12 17.97
CA THR A 594 15.53 -25.79 16.55
C THR A 594 14.08 -25.93 16.14
N MET A 595 13.49 -24.84 15.65
CA MET A 595 12.21 -24.85 14.98
C MET A 595 12.42 -25.04 13.48
N VAL A 596 11.60 -25.88 12.84
CA VAL A 596 11.65 -26.13 11.39
C VAL A 596 10.38 -25.63 10.74
N ARG A 597 10.51 -24.91 9.62
CA ARG A 597 9.42 -24.48 8.74
C ARG A 597 9.76 -24.85 7.29
N VAL A 598 8.74 -25.14 6.51
CA VAL A 598 8.88 -25.57 5.12
C VAL A 598 8.01 -24.70 4.23
N LEU A 599 8.65 -23.83 3.45
CA LEU A 599 8.01 -22.80 2.64
C LEU A 599 8.05 -23.18 1.16
N PRO A 600 7.03 -22.79 0.36
CA PRO A 600 7.09 -22.94 -1.09
C PRO A 600 8.12 -21.95 -1.68
N GLY A 601 8.82 -22.39 -2.71
CA GLY A 601 9.70 -21.58 -3.55
C GLY A 601 9.48 -21.90 -5.03
N TYR A 602 9.82 -20.96 -5.91
CA TYR A 602 9.75 -21.15 -7.36
C TYR A 602 10.95 -20.50 -8.06
N CYS A 603 11.48 -21.19 -9.06
CA CYS A 603 12.58 -20.72 -9.91
C CYS A 603 12.09 -20.55 -11.35
N ALA A 604 11.90 -19.31 -11.77
CA ALA A 604 11.43 -18.96 -13.10
C ALA A 604 12.58 -18.94 -14.12
N LEU A 605 12.27 -19.35 -15.36
CA LEU A 605 13.11 -19.17 -16.53
C LEU A 605 12.91 -17.79 -17.14
N ILE A 606 13.98 -17.24 -17.69
CA ILE A 606 13.99 -16.01 -18.48
C ILE A 606 14.66 -16.26 -19.84
N VAL A 607 14.29 -15.49 -20.86
CA VAL A 607 15.03 -15.48 -22.13
C VAL A 607 16.37 -14.77 -21.91
N PRO A 608 17.52 -15.30 -22.40
CA PRO A 608 18.80 -14.63 -22.25
C PRO A 608 18.78 -13.23 -22.90
N PRO A 609 19.39 -12.21 -22.28
CA PRO A 609 19.54 -10.90 -22.90
C PRO A 609 20.48 -10.95 -24.12
N ALA A 610 20.14 -10.19 -25.17
CA ALA A 610 21.12 -9.83 -26.20
C ALA A 610 22.18 -8.92 -25.60
N SER A 611 23.45 -9.24 -25.83
CA SER A 611 24.62 -8.62 -25.25
C SER A 611 24.85 -7.16 -25.67
N THR A 612 25.19 -6.34 -24.67
CA THR A 612 26.11 -5.18 -24.66
C THR A 612 25.81 -3.96 -25.52
N LEU A 613 25.65 -2.80 -24.86
CA LEU A 613 26.04 -1.50 -25.41
C LEU A 613 26.99 -0.79 -24.48
N THR A 614 28.03 -0.25 -25.09
CA THR A 614 29.24 0.34 -24.53
C THR A 614 29.00 1.78 -24.09
N ASN A 615 29.58 2.14 -22.95
CA ASN A 615 29.65 3.51 -22.44
C ASN A 615 30.36 4.44 -23.43
N LYS A 616 29.69 5.54 -23.80
CA LYS A 616 30.32 6.69 -24.47
C LYS A 616 30.45 7.84 -23.47
N GLU A 617 31.70 8.23 -23.24
CA GLU A 617 32.09 9.43 -22.51
C GLU A 617 31.50 10.69 -23.16
N VAL A 618 30.98 11.60 -22.33
CA VAL A 618 30.51 12.92 -22.76
C VAL A 618 31.67 13.91 -22.68
N GLN A 619 31.94 14.52 -23.83
CA GLN A 619 32.95 15.54 -24.06
C GLN A 619 32.48 16.92 -23.55
N SER A 620 33.45 17.72 -23.11
CA SER A 620 33.34 19.09 -22.61
C SER A 620 32.62 20.06 -23.56
N VAL A 621 31.71 20.88 -23.02
CA VAL A 621 31.06 21.98 -23.75
C VAL A 621 31.71 23.32 -23.39
N ALA A 622 31.98 24.12 -24.42
CA ALA A 622 32.52 25.47 -24.37
C ALA A 622 31.41 26.54 -24.51
N ASP A 623 31.72 27.71 -23.96
CA ASP A 623 31.16 29.07 -24.06
C ASP A 623 29.67 29.34 -23.80
N VAL A 624 29.50 30.18 -22.78
CA VAL A 624 28.30 30.52 -22.00
C VAL A 624 27.69 31.84 -22.48
N ILE A 625 26.36 31.89 -22.56
CA ILE A 625 25.57 33.13 -22.62
C ILE A 625 25.04 33.42 -21.21
N ASP A 626 25.24 34.65 -20.73
CA ASP A 626 24.86 35.11 -19.39
C ASP A 626 23.34 34.96 -19.17
N GLY A 627 22.92 34.18 -18.16
CA GLY A 627 21.52 34.06 -17.71
C GLY A 627 20.70 32.88 -18.26
N GLN A 628 21.25 31.99 -19.10
CA GLN A 628 20.55 30.79 -19.62
C GLN A 628 21.02 29.49 -18.94
N CYS A 629 20.09 28.55 -18.70
CA CYS A 629 20.43 27.22 -18.18
C CYS A 629 20.66 26.22 -19.31
N LEU A 630 21.65 25.34 -19.13
CA LEU A 630 22.02 24.32 -20.12
C LEU A 630 20.93 23.25 -20.30
N GLU A 631 20.25 22.89 -19.21
CA GLU A 631 19.15 21.93 -19.18
C GLU A 631 18.15 22.38 -18.11
N MET A 632 16.87 22.45 -18.46
CA MET A 632 15.80 22.87 -17.53
C MET A 632 15.44 21.71 -16.60
N ASN A 633 15.45 21.95 -15.29
CA ASN A 633 14.92 20.99 -14.32
C ASN A 633 13.38 21.07 -14.28
N VAL A 634 12.70 20.39 -15.21
CA VAL A 634 11.23 20.40 -15.31
C VAL A 634 10.55 19.88 -14.04
N ASN A 635 11.20 18.98 -13.29
CA ASN A 635 10.64 18.38 -12.07
C ASN A 635 10.49 19.41 -10.95
N ALA A 636 11.33 20.45 -10.93
CA ALA A 636 11.16 21.54 -9.99
C ALA A 636 9.78 22.22 -10.16
N ARG A 637 9.15 22.12 -11.33
CA ARG A 637 7.85 22.77 -11.61
C ARG A 637 6.67 22.22 -10.82
N GLY A 638 6.71 20.95 -10.48
CA GLY A 638 5.72 20.27 -9.64
C GLY A 638 6.34 19.73 -8.35
N ASP A 639 7.28 20.46 -7.74
CA ASP A 639 7.95 20.00 -6.53
C ASP A 639 6.93 19.80 -5.39
N PRO A 640 6.85 18.59 -4.81
CA PRO A 640 5.91 18.29 -3.73
C PRO A 640 5.96 19.24 -2.54
N ARG A 641 7.10 19.91 -2.28
CA ARG A 641 7.23 20.92 -1.23
C ARG A 641 6.32 22.14 -1.41
N GLN A 642 5.67 22.29 -2.56
CA GLN A 642 4.71 23.36 -2.85
C GLN A 642 3.26 22.99 -2.52
N HIS A 643 2.99 21.74 -2.10
CA HIS A 643 1.67 21.26 -1.67
C HIS A 643 1.55 21.25 -0.15
N ASP A 644 0.32 21.11 0.35
CA ASP A 644 0.05 20.87 1.78
C ASP A 644 0.69 19.55 2.25
N PHE A 645 0.95 19.43 3.56
CA PHE A 645 1.56 18.22 4.11
C PHE A 645 0.68 16.99 3.86
N ARG A 646 1.26 15.99 3.19
CA ARG A 646 0.56 14.77 2.79
C ARG A 646 0.85 13.60 3.73
N GLN A 647 2.07 13.50 4.28
CA GLN A 647 2.38 12.49 5.30
C GLN A 647 2.45 13.12 6.70
N VAL A 648 1.66 12.59 7.62
CA VAL A 648 1.55 13.06 9.01
C VAL A 648 2.06 11.97 9.94
N ILE A 649 3.19 12.21 10.60
CA ILE A 649 3.84 11.24 11.48
C ILE A 649 3.71 11.72 12.92
N PHE A 650 3.22 10.86 13.79
CA PHE A 650 3.20 11.07 15.23
C PHE A 650 4.30 10.22 15.86
N ALA A 651 5.26 10.83 16.56
CA ALA A 651 6.26 10.10 17.34
C ALA A 651 6.00 10.33 18.84
N ILE A 652 5.69 9.27 19.58
CA ILE A 652 5.30 9.35 20.98
C ILE A 652 6.34 8.64 21.87
N GLU A 653 6.88 9.35 22.85
CA GLU A 653 7.76 8.75 23.85
C GLU A 653 6.98 7.75 24.73
N ASN A 654 7.45 6.52 24.82
CA ASN A 654 6.87 5.47 25.64
C ASN A 654 7.52 5.47 27.03
N SER A 655 7.03 6.35 27.91
CA SER A 655 7.57 6.55 29.27
C SER A 655 6.49 6.87 30.31
N ALA A 656 6.87 6.75 31.58
CA ALA A 656 6.04 7.18 32.71
C ALA A 656 5.71 8.69 32.67
N GLY A 657 6.56 9.52 32.06
CA GLY A 657 6.29 10.96 31.91
C GLY A 657 5.18 11.27 30.92
N MET A 658 4.93 10.35 29.97
CA MET A 658 3.85 10.45 28.98
C MET A 658 2.56 9.73 29.41
N SER A 659 2.59 8.87 30.44
CA SER A 659 1.45 8.05 30.89
C SER A 659 0.15 8.84 31.10
N ARG A 660 0.21 9.99 31.79
CA ARG A 660 -0.96 10.84 32.07
C ARG A 660 -1.46 11.63 30.85
N ALA A 661 -0.64 11.74 29.82
CA ALA A 661 -0.94 12.48 28.60
C ALA A 661 -1.43 11.58 27.46
N ALA A 662 -1.10 10.29 27.48
CA ALA A 662 -1.39 9.35 26.39
C ALA A 662 -2.89 9.31 26.03
N LEU A 663 -3.79 9.27 27.01
CA LEU A 663 -5.24 9.27 26.76
C LEU A 663 -5.73 10.61 26.18
N ASN A 664 -5.21 11.74 26.67
CA ASN A 664 -5.51 13.07 26.09
C ASN A 664 -5.02 13.13 24.63
N LEU A 665 -3.83 12.59 24.34
CA LEU A 665 -3.29 12.51 22.97
C LEU A 665 -4.17 11.65 22.06
N ALA A 666 -4.69 10.52 22.54
CA ALA A 666 -5.61 9.68 21.77
C ALA A 666 -6.89 10.44 21.37
N GLU A 667 -7.44 11.27 22.27
CA GLU A 667 -8.59 12.12 21.96
C GLU A 667 -8.24 13.25 20.99
N VAL A 668 -7.10 13.91 21.19
CA VAL A 668 -6.62 15.01 20.35
C VAL A 668 -6.37 14.54 18.92
N VAL A 669 -5.68 13.42 18.73
CA VAL A 669 -5.36 12.87 17.40
C VAL A 669 -6.64 12.41 16.70
N ASN A 670 -7.52 11.70 17.40
CA ASN A 670 -8.84 11.31 16.87
C ASN A 670 -9.66 12.52 16.40
N SER A 671 -9.70 13.59 17.20
CA SER A 671 -10.40 14.84 16.87
C SER A 671 -9.77 15.57 15.68
N THR A 672 -8.44 15.61 15.62
CA THR A 672 -7.67 16.25 14.55
C THR A 672 -7.92 15.56 13.21
N ILE A 673 -7.71 14.24 13.15
CA ILE A 673 -7.86 13.46 11.92
C ILE A 673 -9.32 13.42 11.46
N SER A 674 -10.27 13.22 12.38
CA SER A 674 -11.70 13.23 12.05
C SER A 674 -12.18 14.56 11.44
N GLN A 675 -11.55 15.69 11.78
CA GLN A 675 -11.88 17.00 11.19
C GLN A 675 -11.27 17.17 9.81
N LEU A 676 -10.03 16.70 9.60
CA LEU A 676 -9.33 16.77 8.32
C LEU A 676 -10.04 15.93 7.24
N GLU A 677 -10.44 14.71 7.59
CA GLU A 677 -10.98 13.72 6.65
C GLU A 677 -12.49 13.89 6.37
N ARG A 678 -13.20 14.72 7.15
CA ARG A 678 -14.63 15.06 6.90
C ARG A 678 -14.84 16.25 5.95
N SER A 679 -13.78 16.84 5.40
CA SER A 679 -13.89 17.96 4.46
C SER A 679 -14.43 17.50 3.08
N ASP A 680 -15.10 18.39 2.34
CA ASP A 680 -15.75 18.05 1.04
C ASP A 680 -14.75 17.64 -0.08
N TYR A 681 -13.44 17.85 0.14
CA TYR A 681 -12.35 17.51 -0.77
C TYR A 681 -11.10 17.06 0.04
N PRO A 682 -11.08 15.84 0.60
CA PRO A 682 -9.94 15.37 1.38
C PRO A 682 -8.73 15.15 0.45
N SER A 683 -7.64 15.87 0.71
CA SER A 683 -6.34 15.56 0.10
C SER A 683 -5.89 14.18 0.59
N VAL A 684 -5.37 13.35 -0.31
CA VAL A 684 -4.81 12.02 0.00
C VAL A 684 -3.69 12.16 1.05
N ARG A 685 -3.96 11.81 2.31
CA ARG A 685 -3.00 11.83 3.42
C ARG A 685 -2.62 10.45 3.92
N GLN A 686 -1.39 10.31 4.41
CA GLN A 686 -0.88 9.13 5.09
C GLN A 686 -0.61 9.46 6.55
N TYR A 687 -0.94 8.54 7.45
CA TYR A 687 -0.69 8.67 8.87
C TYR A 687 0.27 7.59 9.37
N SER A 688 1.28 7.98 10.14
CA SER A 688 2.24 7.05 10.73
C SER A 688 2.40 7.29 12.23
N LEU A 689 2.63 6.22 12.99
CA LEU A 689 2.88 6.24 14.44
C LEU A 689 4.23 5.59 14.74
N ILE A 690 5.09 6.34 15.43
CA ILE A 690 6.35 5.89 15.97
C ILE A 690 6.25 5.92 17.49
N GLU A 691 6.64 4.85 18.16
CA GLU A 691 6.89 4.84 19.61
C GLU A 691 8.38 4.70 19.89
N TYR A 692 8.88 5.39 20.90
CA TYR A 692 10.30 5.31 21.25
C TYR A 692 10.55 5.45 22.74
N ASP A 693 11.62 4.84 23.24
CA ASP A 693 12.08 4.99 24.62
C ASP A 693 13.62 5.24 24.69
N ASP A 694 14.31 4.75 25.71
CA ASP A 694 15.78 4.83 25.83
C ASP A 694 16.53 3.66 25.17
N THR A 695 15.80 2.67 24.65
CA THR A 695 16.34 1.41 24.14
C THR A 695 15.92 1.13 22.69
N TYR A 696 14.66 1.44 22.33
CA TYR A 696 14.09 1.09 21.04
C TYR A 696 13.34 2.27 20.41
N VAL A 697 13.30 2.25 19.07
CA VAL A 697 12.37 3.04 18.25
C VAL A 697 11.57 2.05 17.41
N ARG A 698 10.25 2.07 17.53
CA ARG A 698 9.31 1.13 16.91
C ARG A 698 8.33 1.90 16.05
N ILE A 699 8.09 1.44 14.83
CA ILE A 699 7.05 2.01 13.97
C ILE A 699 5.82 1.12 14.06
N ILE A 700 4.80 1.61 14.73
CA ILE A 700 3.60 0.85 15.08
C ILE A 700 2.62 0.79 13.91
N SER A 701 2.47 1.92 13.20
CA SER A 701 1.49 2.09 12.14
C SER A 701 2.04 2.98 11.04
N SER A 702 1.70 2.69 9.79
CA SER A 702 1.93 3.60 8.66
C SER A 702 0.90 3.37 7.55
N THR A 703 -0.32 3.81 7.78
CA THR A 703 -1.45 3.52 6.90
C THR A 703 -2.03 4.78 6.26
N PHE A 704 -2.67 4.55 5.13
CA PHE A 704 -3.45 5.50 4.37
C PHE A 704 -4.92 5.53 4.81
N GLU A 705 -5.35 4.52 5.57
CA GLU A 705 -6.69 4.36 6.14
C GLU A 705 -6.78 5.01 7.53
N TRP A 706 -7.42 6.16 7.59
CA TRP A 706 -7.38 7.01 8.78
C TRP A 706 -8.15 6.40 9.97
N GLU A 707 -9.22 5.62 9.73
CA GLU A 707 -9.92 4.89 10.79
C GLU A 707 -9.04 3.81 11.43
N GLU A 708 -8.33 3.03 10.59
CA GLU A 708 -7.39 2.01 11.05
C GLU A 708 -6.25 2.63 11.86
N PHE A 709 -5.69 3.74 11.36
CA PHE A 709 -4.68 4.50 12.10
C PHE A 709 -5.17 4.93 13.48
N ILE A 710 -6.40 5.45 13.59
CA ILE A 710 -6.97 5.88 14.87
C ILE A 710 -7.14 4.70 15.85
N GLU A 711 -7.55 3.54 15.36
CA GLU A 711 -7.67 2.32 16.17
C GLU A 711 -6.30 1.88 16.71
N GLN A 712 -5.30 1.79 15.82
CA GLN A 712 -3.93 1.44 16.18
C GLN A 712 -3.32 2.47 17.15
N PHE A 713 -3.54 3.77 16.90
CA PHE A 713 -3.08 4.85 17.77
C PHE A 713 -3.68 4.75 19.19
N LYS A 714 -5.00 4.54 19.29
CA LYS A 714 -5.68 4.36 20.59
C LYS A 714 -5.16 3.14 21.35
N SER A 715 -4.95 2.03 20.64
CA SER A 715 -4.38 0.81 21.22
C SER A 715 -2.99 1.08 21.80
N SER A 716 -2.12 1.74 21.02
CA SER A 716 -0.77 2.13 21.43
C SER A 716 -0.79 3.05 22.66
N MET A 717 -1.65 4.08 22.65
CA MET A 717 -1.76 5.02 23.79
C MET A 717 -2.27 4.34 25.06
N SER A 718 -3.05 3.26 24.96
CA SER A 718 -3.41 2.44 26.12
C SER A 718 -2.19 1.75 26.74
N VAL A 719 -1.23 1.30 25.92
CA VAL A 719 0.04 0.73 26.39
C VAL A 719 0.89 1.81 27.08
N VAL A 720 1.06 2.97 26.44
CA VAL A 720 1.81 4.11 27.01
C VAL A 720 1.20 4.60 28.32
N ALA A 721 -0.14 4.67 28.41
CA ALA A 721 -0.86 5.09 29.61
C ALA A 721 -0.56 4.21 30.83
N ASN A 722 -0.22 2.94 30.60
CA ASN A 722 0.09 1.96 31.65
C ASN A 722 1.59 1.76 31.88
N ASN A 723 2.46 2.51 31.18
CA ASN A 723 3.90 2.36 31.34
C ASN A 723 4.44 3.12 32.57
N GLY A 724 5.08 2.39 33.49
CA GLY A 724 5.71 2.93 34.70
C GLY A 724 7.22 3.24 34.57
N LYS A 725 7.85 3.00 33.42
CA LYS A 725 9.29 3.17 33.19
C LYS A 725 9.68 4.65 33.16
N ARG A 726 10.53 5.08 34.10
CA ARG A 726 11.10 6.44 34.12
C ARG A 726 12.36 6.49 33.26
N LEU A 727 12.46 7.49 32.39
CA LEU A 727 13.61 7.69 31.51
C LEU A 727 14.42 8.92 31.93
N ASN A 728 15.74 8.82 31.86
CA ASN A 728 16.65 9.96 32.05
C ASN A 728 16.96 10.65 30.71
N GLN A 729 17.04 9.87 29.64
CA GLN A 729 17.22 10.31 28.25
C GLN A 729 16.36 9.42 27.33
N SER A 730 15.97 9.92 26.16
CA SER A 730 15.19 9.18 25.17
C SER A 730 15.85 9.20 23.79
N LEU A 731 15.57 8.21 22.95
CA LEU A 731 16.02 8.11 21.56
C LEU A 731 15.21 9.03 20.61
N SER A 732 14.83 10.22 21.08
CA SER A 732 14.04 11.19 20.30
C SER A 732 14.69 11.56 18.97
N PHE A 733 16.03 11.60 18.91
CA PHE A 733 16.75 11.88 17.67
C PHE A 733 16.64 10.74 16.66
N ASP A 734 16.78 9.50 17.12
CA ASP A 734 16.60 8.32 16.27
C ASP A 734 15.16 8.25 15.76
N ALA A 735 14.16 8.65 16.56
CA ALA A 735 12.78 8.77 16.09
C ALA A 735 12.60 9.78 14.95
N ILE A 736 13.33 10.92 14.96
CA ILE A 736 13.32 11.89 13.86
C ILE A 736 13.94 11.28 12.59
N ASN A 737 15.06 10.56 12.72
CA ASN A 737 15.68 9.88 11.58
C ASN A 737 14.77 8.79 11.02
N LYS A 738 14.13 8.01 11.90
CA LYS A 738 13.14 6.99 11.52
C LYS A 738 11.95 7.56 10.78
N ALA A 739 11.45 8.73 11.19
CA ALA A 739 10.36 9.40 10.48
C ALA A 739 10.70 9.71 9.02
N TYR A 740 11.94 10.14 8.74
CA TYR A 740 12.41 10.32 7.37
C TYR A 740 12.56 8.97 6.65
N GLU A 741 13.11 7.97 7.33
CA GLU A 741 13.26 6.64 6.77
C GLU A 741 11.94 5.94 6.48
N ILE A 742 10.82 6.22 7.14
CA ILE A 742 9.51 5.63 6.77
C ILE A 742 8.72 6.50 5.78
N SER A 743 9.31 7.60 5.31
CA SER A 743 8.58 8.53 4.46
C SER A 743 8.31 7.95 3.07
N ILE A 744 7.03 8.01 2.68
CA ILE A 744 6.50 7.45 1.42
C ILE A 744 5.97 8.59 0.55
N ILE A 745 5.36 9.62 1.14
CA ILE A 745 4.87 10.79 0.40
C ILE A 745 5.38 12.10 1.02
N SER A 746 5.67 13.08 0.17
CA SER A 746 6.12 14.41 0.58
C SER A 746 5.09 15.47 0.20
N PRO A 747 5.02 16.60 0.94
CA PRO A 747 5.83 16.95 2.11
C PRO A 747 5.36 16.25 3.39
N ILE A 748 6.27 16.07 4.35
CA ILE A 748 6.11 15.29 5.59
C ILE A 748 6.09 16.24 6.79
N VAL A 749 5.19 16.00 7.74
CA VAL A 749 5.18 16.68 9.05
C VAL A 749 5.28 15.66 10.16
N LEU A 750 6.24 15.85 11.06
CA LEU A 750 6.45 15.03 12.24
C LEU A 750 6.00 15.80 13.49
N TYR A 751 5.05 15.24 14.23
CA TYR A 751 4.66 15.67 15.56
C TYR A 751 5.31 14.76 16.60
N LEU A 752 6.42 15.20 17.18
CA LEU A 752 7.18 14.46 18.20
C LEU A 752 6.76 14.91 19.60
N PHE A 753 6.24 14.00 20.42
CA PHE A 753 5.81 14.24 21.79
C PHE A 753 6.77 13.56 22.78
N THR A 754 7.38 14.37 23.65
CA THR A 754 8.42 13.91 24.58
C THR A 754 8.27 14.54 25.95
N SER A 755 8.68 13.82 27.00
CA SER A 755 8.77 14.34 28.37
C SER A 755 10.20 14.33 28.91
N THR A 756 11.11 13.66 28.21
CA THR A 756 12.49 13.41 28.63
C THR A 756 13.49 14.01 27.65
N PRO A 757 14.64 14.55 28.10
CA PRO A 757 15.69 15.02 27.19
C PRO A 757 16.16 13.95 26.19
N PRO A 758 16.61 14.34 24.97
CA PRO A 758 17.19 13.40 24.02
C PRO A 758 18.54 12.86 24.54
N ALA A 759 18.87 11.62 24.20
CA ALA A 759 20.25 11.12 24.28
C ALA A 759 21.15 11.94 23.34
N GLN A 760 22.42 12.14 23.71
CA GLN A 760 23.36 12.91 22.89
C GLN A 760 23.51 12.28 21.50
N SER A 761 23.29 13.10 20.46
CA SER A 761 23.55 12.70 19.07
C SER A 761 25.07 12.59 18.81
N SER A 762 25.48 11.70 17.91
CA SER A 762 26.80 11.86 17.29
C SER A 762 26.74 13.10 16.39
N ILE A 763 27.74 13.99 16.51
CA ILE A 763 27.82 15.28 15.79
C ILE A 763 27.89 15.09 14.25
N ASP A 764 27.95 13.85 13.76
CA ASP A 764 28.01 13.46 12.35
C ASP A 764 26.64 13.10 11.73
N ALA A 765 25.53 13.42 12.41
CA ALA A 765 24.20 13.06 11.91
C ALA A 765 23.84 13.77 10.60
N LYS A 766 23.18 13.03 9.69
CA LYS A 766 22.77 13.54 8.37
C LYS A 766 21.80 14.73 8.52
N PRO A 767 21.88 15.75 7.65
CA PRO A 767 20.92 16.83 7.57
C PRO A 767 19.51 16.29 7.39
N ILE A 768 18.56 16.93 8.08
CA ILE A 768 17.15 16.61 7.90
C ILE A 768 16.71 17.07 6.52
N SER A 769 16.05 16.17 5.78
CA SER A 769 15.51 16.47 4.46
C SER A 769 14.57 17.68 4.51
N LYS A 770 14.72 18.59 3.54
CA LYS A 770 13.87 19.79 3.39
C LYS A 770 12.43 19.49 2.97
N GLN A 771 12.09 18.22 2.83
CA GLN A 771 10.73 17.76 2.59
C GLN A 771 10.02 17.41 3.90
N MET A 772 10.72 17.42 5.05
CA MET A 772 10.18 17.10 6.37
C MET A 772 10.23 18.30 7.31
N GLN A 773 9.11 18.56 8.00
CA GLN A 773 8.99 19.54 9.08
C GLN A 773 8.93 18.83 10.43
N VAL A 774 9.81 19.18 11.37
CA VAL A 774 9.86 18.56 12.71
C VAL A 774 9.26 19.47 13.77
N ASN A 775 8.07 19.13 14.23
CA ASN A 775 7.34 19.82 15.29
C ASN A 775 7.48 19.04 16.61
N VAL A 776 8.20 19.61 17.57
CA VAL A 776 8.48 19.04 18.88
C VAL A 776 7.49 19.59 19.91
N PHE A 777 6.84 18.71 20.65
CA PHE A 777 5.96 19.01 21.77
C PHE A 777 6.58 18.45 23.05
N THR A 778 6.94 19.32 23.98
CA THR A 778 7.58 18.91 25.24
C THR A 778 6.62 19.04 26.40
N LEU A 779 6.36 17.93 27.08
CA LEU A 779 5.48 17.88 28.23
C LEU A 779 6.21 18.33 29.50
N GLY A 780 5.63 19.30 30.21
CA GLY A 780 6.17 19.78 31.48
C GLY A 780 5.42 21.00 32.04
N ASP A 781 6.00 21.65 33.05
CA ASP A 781 5.48 22.92 33.59
C ASP A 781 5.77 24.15 32.70
N GLY A 782 6.44 23.89 31.57
CA GLY A 782 6.90 24.82 30.54
C GLY A 782 7.92 25.85 30.99
N THR A 783 8.68 25.57 32.06
CA THR A 783 9.76 26.46 32.53
C THR A 783 11.15 26.12 31.97
N ALA A 784 11.35 24.91 31.45
CA ALA A 784 12.59 24.48 30.82
C ALA A 784 12.37 24.26 29.32
N LEU A 785 13.11 25.00 28.49
CA LEU A 785 13.21 24.70 27.06
C LEU A 785 13.98 23.38 26.87
N PRO A 786 13.63 22.57 25.87
CA PRO A 786 14.34 21.32 25.56
C PRO A 786 15.83 21.52 25.32
N ASN A 787 16.59 20.43 25.47
CA ASN A 787 18.02 20.32 25.15
C ASN A 787 18.35 20.93 23.76
N GLY A 788 19.55 21.50 23.61
CA GLY A 788 19.97 22.24 22.41
C GLY A 788 19.84 21.46 21.11
N ASP A 789 20.01 20.14 21.14
CA ASP A 789 20.00 19.28 19.96
C ASP A 789 18.61 19.18 19.28
N LEU A 790 17.52 19.04 20.04
CA LEU A 790 16.16 19.00 19.45
C LEU A 790 15.78 20.37 18.86
N ILE A 791 16.20 21.46 19.49
CA ILE A 791 15.97 22.83 18.98
C ILE A 791 16.73 23.04 17.67
N PHE A 792 17.96 22.51 17.57
CA PHE A 792 18.76 22.58 16.36
C PHE A 792 18.03 21.93 15.17
N HIS A 793 17.59 20.68 15.32
CA HIS A 793 16.90 19.93 14.26
C HIS A 793 15.50 20.44 13.92
N GLN A 794 14.77 20.93 14.93
CA GLN A 794 13.52 21.64 14.70
C GLN A 794 13.74 22.91 13.88
N ARG A 795 14.79 23.70 14.16
CA ARG A 795 15.13 24.88 13.35
C ARG A 795 15.57 24.51 11.96
N GLU A 796 16.43 23.51 11.82
CA GLU A 796 16.92 23.00 10.54
C GLU A 796 15.77 22.60 9.58
N SER A 797 14.75 21.93 10.10
CA SER A 797 13.55 21.55 9.34
C SER A 797 12.52 22.69 9.19
N GLY A 798 12.75 23.81 9.88
CA GLY A 798 11.79 24.91 9.95
C GLY A 798 10.48 24.51 10.61
N GLY A 799 10.48 23.60 11.59
CA GLY A 799 9.30 23.17 12.34
C GLY A 799 9.01 24.04 13.56
N ARG A 800 8.40 23.48 14.61
CA ARG A 800 7.96 24.18 15.83
C ARG A 800 8.50 23.48 17.07
N ASN A 801 8.77 24.22 18.15
CA ASN A 801 9.06 23.63 19.45
C ASN A 801 8.10 24.23 20.47
N ILE A 802 7.16 23.44 20.97
CA ILE A 802 6.02 23.91 21.75
C ILE A 802 6.02 23.21 23.11
N PRO A 803 6.26 23.92 24.23
CA PRO A 803 6.01 23.37 25.55
C PRO A 803 4.49 23.28 25.78
N VAL A 804 4.04 22.14 26.29
CA VAL A 804 2.63 21.85 26.53
C VAL A 804 2.43 21.24 27.92
N THR A 805 1.49 21.76 28.69
CA THR A 805 1.03 21.12 29.93
C THR A 805 0.09 19.94 29.62
N VAL A 806 -0.03 18.98 30.54
CA VAL A 806 -0.92 17.80 30.34
C VAL A 806 -2.37 18.24 30.06
N ASP A 807 -2.84 19.29 30.73
CA ASP A 807 -4.18 19.84 30.54
C ASP A 807 -4.28 20.64 29.22
N GLY A 808 -3.21 21.33 28.84
CA GLY A 808 -3.09 22.08 27.58
C GLY A 808 -3.09 21.20 26.32
N LEU A 809 -2.92 19.88 26.43
CA LEU A 809 -2.97 18.97 25.27
C LEU A 809 -4.33 19.01 24.56
N ILE A 810 -5.42 19.08 25.32
CA ILE A 810 -6.79 19.01 24.78
C ILE A 810 -7.08 20.16 23.79
N GLY A 811 -6.37 21.29 23.91
CA GLY A 811 -6.49 22.43 23.01
C GLY A 811 -5.76 22.30 21.68
N LEU A 812 -4.91 21.29 21.48
CA LEU A 812 -4.05 21.16 20.30
C LEU A 812 -4.74 20.94 18.94
N PRO A 813 -5.97 20.38 18.79
CA PRO A 813 -6.47 20.00 17.47
C PRO A 813 -6.42 21.09 16.41
N GLN A 814 -6.84 22.33 16.74
CA GLN A 814 -6.82 23.44 15.78
C GLN A 814 -5.40 23.87 15.39
N LEU A 815 -4.45 23.76 16.31
CA LEU A 815 -3.04 24.02 16.03
C LEU A 815 -2.45 23.00 15.06
N LEU A 816 -2.75 21.71 15.29
CA LEU A 816 -2.29 20.63 14.42
C LEU A 816 -2.89 20.80 13.01
N ILE A 817 -4.19 21.02 12.90
CA ILE A 817 -4.88 21.29 11.62
C ILE A 817 -4.28 22.50 10.90
N SER A 818 -4.08 23.62 11.60
CA SER A 818 -3.45 24.82 11.03
C SER A 818 -2.07 24.50 10.46
N SER A 819 -1.23 23.79 11.23
CA SER A 819 0.15 23.50 10.85
C SER A 819 0.29 22.66 9.58
N LEU A 820 -0.74 21.90 9.18
CA LEU A 820 -0.74 21.10 7.94
C LEU A 820 -0.86 21.93 6.66
N ASN A 821 -1.43 23.13 6.76
CA ASN A 821 -1.68 24.02 5.63
C ASN A 821 -0.65 25.18 5.56
N GLU A 822 0.15 25.36 6.61
CA GLU A 822 1.17 26.40 6.71
C GLU A 822 2.41 26.06 5.88
N ASN A 823 2.43 26.53 4.64
CA ASN A 823 3.48 26.19 3.68
C ASN A 823 4.72 27.11 3.72
N SER A 824 4.74 28.15 4.55
CA SER A 824 5.81 29.15 4.54
C SER A 824 6.17 29.68 5.93
N LEU A 825 7.47 29.64 6.27
CA LEU A 825 8.04 30.28 7.47
C LEU A 825 8.48 31.71 7.14
N LEU A 826 7.90 32.70 7.84
CA LEU A 826 8.30 34.10 7.70
C LEU A 826 9.47 34.42 8.63
N MET A 827 9.39 33.99 9.89
CA MET A 827 10.28 34.43 10.96
C MET A 827 10.34 33.38 12.08
N ASP A 828 11.53 33.19 12.67
CA ASP A 828 11.79 32.39 13.88
C ASP A 828 12.88 33.08 14.69
N GLU A 829 12.48 33.81 15.74
CA GLU A 829 13.37 34.66 16.54
C GLU A 829 13.31 34.28 18.02
N VAL A 830 14.45 34.43 18.70
CA VAL A 830 14.60 34.20 20.14
C VAL A 830 15.13 35.48 20.76
N VAL A 831 14.51 35.93 21.84
CA VAL A 831 14.97 37.06 22.64
C VAL A 831 15.24 36.57 24.05
N GLN A 832 16.43 36.85 24.57
CA GLN A 832 16.92 36.30 25.85
C GLN A 832 16.14 36.81 27.08
N ASP A 833 15.51 37.98 26.98
CA ASP A 833 14.65 38.55 28.02
C ASP A 833 13.49 39.34 27.40
N CYS A 834 12.26 38.88 27.63
CA CYS A 834 11.03 39.54 27.16
C CYS A 834 10.21 40.15 28.29
N SER A 835 10.78 40.32 29.50
CA SER A 835 10.10 40.94 30.64
C SER A 835 9.77 42.43 30.42
N SER A 836 10.59 43.12 29.62
CA SER A 836 10.46 44.55 29.30
C SER A 836 9.69 44.85 28.01
N SER A 837 9.06 43.83 27.40
CA SER A 837 8.42 43.86 26.09
C SER A 837 9.40 43.90 24.90
N ALA A 838 9.30 42.91 24.01
CA ALA A 838 10.08 42.79 22.78
C ALA A 838 9.19 43.03 21.54
N LYS A 839 9.73 43.71 20.53
CA LYS A 839 9.03 44.00 19.27
C LYS A 839 9.66 43.25 18.10
N PHE A 840 8.83 42.68 17.25
CA PHE A 840 9.23 41.94 16.06
C PHE A 840 8.51 42.49 14.83
N ASN A 841 9.25 42.67 13.73
CA ASN A 841 8.72 43.18 12.47
C ASN A 841 8.86 42.12 11.38
N PHE A 842 7.80 41.89 10.61
CA PHE A 842 7.82 40.96 9.48
C PHE A 842 6.87 41.40 8.36
N TYR A 843 7.15 40.95 7.14
CA TYR A 843 6.34 41.27 5.95
C TYR A 843 5.45 40.10 5.55
N VAL A 844 4.22 40.42 5.15
CA VAL A 844 3.20 39.47 4.67
C VAL A 844 2.71 39.95 3.32
N GLU A 845 2.74 39.07 2.31
CA GLU A 845 2.31 39.43 0.96
C GLU A 845 0.78 39.45 0.78
N ASP A 846 0.33 40.12 -0.28
CA ASP A 846 -1.09 40.26 -0.63
C ASP A 846 -1.73 38.97 -1.15
N SER A 847 -0.95 37.96 -1.54
CA SER A 847 -1.47 36.66 -1.96
C SER A 847 -1.75 35.69 -0.80
N ALA A 848 -1.25 35.95 0.41
CA ALA A 848 -1.43 35.06 1.55
C ALA A 848 -2.90 35.01 2.00
N SER A 849 -3.42 33.84 2.37
CA SER A 849 -4.78 33.70 2.91
C SER A 849 -4.81 33.86 4.43
N SER A 850 -3.80 33.35 5.13
CA SER A 850 -3.75 33.34 6.58
C SER A 850 -2.36 33.67 7.12
N LEU A 851 -2.32 34.35 8.27
CA LEU A 851 -1.12 34.59 9.07
C LEU A 851 -1.24 33.83 10.39
N VAL A 852 -0.25 32.98 10.69
CA VAL A 852 -0.19 32.22 11.93
C VAL A 852 1.01 32.65 12.76
N VAL A 853 0.78 33.07 14.00
CA VAL A 853 1.82 33.55 14.92
C VAL A 853 1.81 32.71 16.18
N SER A 854 2.93 32.04 16.48
CA SER A 854 3.13 31.27 17.71
C SER A 854 4.13 31.97 18.62
N VAL A 855 3.74 32.21 19.86
CA VAL A 855 4.55 32.86 20.89
C VAL A 855 4.74 31.90 22.07
N ILE A 856 6.00 31.70 22.45
CA ILE A 856 6.39 30.83 23.57
C ILE A 856 7.14 31.68 24.58
N GLY A 857 6.72 31.59 25.84
CA GLY A 857 7.32 32.32 26.95
C GLY A 857 6.54 32.13 28.24
N ILE A 858 7.13 32.45 29.39
CA ILE A 858 6.44 32.22 30.66
C ILE A 858 5.22 33.13 30.79
N ASP A 859 4.07 32.50 31.05
CA ASP A 859 2.76 33.15 31.27
C ASP A 859 2.24 34.00 30.08
N VAL A 860 2.65 33.71 28.84
CA VAL A 860 2.23 34.47 27.65
C VAL A 860 0.73 34.41 27.33
N HIS A 861 0.00 33.46 27.92
CA HIS A 861 -1.46 33.35 27.81
C HIS A 861 -2.23 34.45 28.56
N LYS A 862 -1.59 35.17 29.49
CA LYS A 862 -2.25 36.22 30.27
C LYS A 862 -2.60 37.42 29.36
N ALA A 863 -3.65 38.15 29.73
CA ALA A 863 -4.05 39.37 29.04
C ALA A 863 -2.87 40.36 28.91
N ASP A 864 -2.84 41.11 27.81
CA ASP A 864 -1.84 42.14 27.47
C ASP A 864 -0.39 41.65 27.30
N MET A 865 -0.16 40.32 27.26
CA MET A 865 1.18 39.76 27.04
C MET A 865 1.56 39.68 25.56
N VAL A 866 0.59 39.54 24.67
CA VAL A 866 0.80 39.47 23.22
C VAL A 866 -0.16 40.43 22.53
N SER A 867 0.38 41.33 21.71
CA SER A 867 -0.40 42.21 20.83
C SER A 867 0.16 42.16 19.40
N LEU A 868 -0.74 42.16 18.43
CA LEU A 868 -0.42 42.10 17.01
C LEU A 868 -1.04 43.31 16.33
N MET A 869 -0.19 44.19 15.79
CA MET A 869 -0.64 45.37 15.06
C MET A 869 -0.52 45.12 13.57
N ASP A 870 -1.58 45.48 12.85
CA ASP A 870 -1.58 45.49 11.39
C ASP A 870 -0.70 46.64 10.84
N PRO A 871 -0.41 46.65 9.54
CA PRO A 871 0.40 47.70 8.92
C PRO A 871 -0.18 49.13 9.00
N THR A 872 -1.43 49.30 9.43
CA THR A 872 -2.06 50.61 9.69
C THR A 872 -1.89 51.09 11.14
N ASN A 873 -1.17 50.33 11.96
CA ASN A 873 -1.13 50.44 13.44
C ASN A 873 -2.49 50.21 14.10
N GLY A 874 -3.39 49.46 13.46
CA GLY A 874 -4.61 48.94 14.06
C GLY A 874 -4.29 47.72 14.91
N ASP A 875 -4.74 47.71 16.17
CA ASP A 875 -4.58 46.55 17.05
C ASP A 875 -5.55 45.44 16.61
N ILE A 876 -5.03 44.24 16.36
CA ILE A 876 -5.83 43.06 16.03
C ILE A 876 -6.27 42.42 17.34
N ASP A 877 -7.58 42.22 17.51
CA ASP A 877 -8.12 41.50 18.67
C ASP A 877 -7.58 40.07 18.70
N THR A 878 -6.60 39.83 19.56
CA THR A 878 -5.94 38.52 19.69
C THR A 878 -6.86 37.46 20.28
N SER A 879 -7.89 37.85 21.04
CA SER A 879 -8.81 36.91 21.69
C SER A 879 -9.71 36.18 20.69
N GLY A 880 -10.17 36.87 19.64
CA GLY A 880 -10.96 36.29 18.55
C GLY A 880 -10.17 35.39 17.59
N HIS A 881 -8.83 35.47 17.61
CA HIS A 881 -7.95 34.77 16.68
C HIS A 881 -7.09 33.68 17.33
N THR A 882 -7.27 33.42 18.63
CA THR A 882 -6.49 32.41 19.36
C THR A 882 -6.97 31.01 18.99
N ILE A 883 -6.12 30.23 18.30
CA ILE A 883 -6.39 28.83 17.97
C ILE A 883 -5.77 27.85 18.97
N TYR A 884 -4.81 28.31 19.78
CA TYR A 884 -4.22 27.53 20.86
C TYR A 884 -3.74 28.43 21.98
N SER A 885 -4.02 28.03 23.22
CA SER A 885 -3.51 28.70 24.41
C SER A 885 -3.22 27.69 25.51
N ASP A 886 -2.02 27.76 26.06
CA ASP A 886 -1.56 27.05 27.24
C ASP A 886 -0.69 28.00 28.08
N LYS A 887 -0.36 27.63 29.32
CA LYS A 887 0.36 28.48 30.27
C LYS A 887 1.55 29.22 29.66
N ASN A 888 2.34 28.57 28.80
CA ASN A 888 3.57 29.13 28.24
C ASN A 888 3.57 29.24 26.71
N THR A 889 2.42 29.04 26.06
CA THR A 889 2.29 29.06 24.60
C THR A 889 0.97 29.72 24.20
N ILE A 890 1.01 30.64 23.25
CA ILE A 890 -0.18 31.14 22.56
C ILE A 890 0.03 31.11 21.05
N THR A 891 -0.95 30.63 20.30
CA THR A 891 -0.95 30.66 18.83
C THR A 891 -2.18 31.38 18.32
N LEU A 892 -1.95 32.36 17.46
CA LEU A 892 -2.95 33.15 16.77
C LEU A 892 -3.00 32.72 15.30
N ALA A 893 -4.19 32.61 14.72
CA ALA A 893 -4.38 32.47 13.27
C ALA A 893 -5.34 33.57 12.80
N VAL A 894 -4.84 34.46 11.95
CA VAL A 894 -5.57 35.60 11.41
C VAL A 894 -5.95 35.29 9.98
N ASP A 895 -7.25 35.33 9.67
CA ASP A 895 -7.73 35.34 8.29
C ASP A 895 -7.44 36.72 7.69
N LEU A 896 -6.53 36.74 6.73
CA LEU A 896 -6.09 38.00 6.14
C LEU A 896 -7.14 38.61 5.20
N SER A 897 -8.24 37.91 4.89
CA SER A 897 -9.37 38.48 4.13
C SER A 897 -10.20 39.46 4.96
N GLU A 898 -10.12 39.36 6.29
CA GLU A 898 -10.87 40.20 7.23
C GLU A 898 -10.11 41.48 7.62
N VAL A 899 -8.84 41.60 7.24
CA VAL A 899 -7.94 42.70 7.62
C VAL A 899 -7.47 43.49 6.40
N LYS A 900 -7.33 44.81 6.53
CA LYS A 900 -6.75 45.65 5.48
C LYS A 900 -5.26 45.41 5.34
N ARG A 901 -4.81 45.08 4.12
CA ARG A 901 -3.40 44.79 3.83
C ARG A 901 -2.71 46.02 3.23
N LEU A 902 -1.55 46.39 3.75
CA LEU A 902 -0.62 47.38 3.16
C LEU A 902 0.76 46.76 2.98
N ALA A 903 1.57 47.31 2.08
CA ALA A 903 2.93 46.87 1.79
C ALA A 903 3.98 47.24 2.88
N GLU A 904 3.54 47.42 4.12
CA GLU A 904 4.39 47.75 5.28
C GLU A 904 4.52 46.56 6.25
N ALA A 905 5.41 46.68 7.23
CA ALA A 905 5.69 45.59 8.17
C ALA A 905 4.58 45.46 9.23
N TRP A 906 4.22 44.22 9.56
CA TRP A 906 3.42 43.87 10.72
C TRP A 906 4.27 43.96 11.99
N VAL A 907 3.67 44.39 13.10
CA VAL A 907 4.38 44.57 14.38
C VAL A 907 3.79 43.65 15.43
N LEU A 908 4.56 42.69 15.89
CA LEU A 908 4.22 41.84 17.05
C LEU A 908 4.95 42.36 18.28
N THR A 909 4.21 42.56 19.37
CA THR A 909 4.77 42.93 20.67
C THR A 909 4.50 41.81 21.68
N VAL A 910 5.57 41.29 22.30
CA VAL A 910 5.51 40.17 23.25
C VAL A 910 6.09 40.58 24.60
N LYS A 911 5.43 40.19 25.69
CA LYS A 911 5.85 40.36 27.06
C LYS A 911 5.72 39.03 27.82
N THR A 912 6.68 38.73 28.69
CA THR A 912 6.67 37.55 29.58
C THR A 912 6.80 37.96 31.05
N THR A 913 6.49 37.07 31.99
CA THR A 913 6.69 37.36 33.43
C THR A 913 8.14 37.18 33.88
N SER A 914 8.94 36.36 33.19
CA SER A 914 10.40 36.26 33.32
C SER A 914 11.01 35.45 32.16
N ARG A 915 12.33 35.58 31.93
CA ARG A 915 13.14 34.80 30.96
C ARG A 915 12.89 35.13 29.47
N SER A 916 13.52 34.32 28.61
CA SER A 916 13.47 34.41 27.17
C SER A 916 12.07 34.15 26.61
N CYS A 917 11.82 34.70 25.43
CA CYS A 917 10.67 34.34 24.61
C CYS A 917 11.10 33.97 23.19
N ARG A 918 10.28 33.14 22.55
CA ARG A 918 10.46 32.74 21.16
C ARG A 918 9.21 33.06 20.38
N VAL A 919 9.40 33.57 19.17
CA VAL A 919 8.33 33.91 18.25
C VAL A 919 8.56 33.21 16.94
N GLN A 920 7.49 32.63 16.39
CA GLN A 920 7.45 32.11 15.05
C GLN A 920 6.24 32.67 14.29
N ALA A 921 6.45 33.18 13.08
CA ALA A 921 5.39 33.68 12.21
C ALA A 921 5.40 32.92 10.87
N ARG A 922 4.23 32.54 10.39
CA ARG A 922 4.01 31.69 9.21
C ARG A 922 2.83 32.19 8.41
N VAL A 923 2.75 31.78 7.15
CA VAL A 923 1.62 32.07 6.28
C VAL A 923 1.15 30.84 5.53
N ILE A 924 -0.13 30.85 5.17
CA ILE A 924 -0.71 30.01 4.13
C ILE A 924 -0.78 30.88 2.88
N SER A 925 -0.05 30.50 1.83
CA SER A 925 0.06 31.34 0.63
C SER A 925 0.32 30.53 -0.63
N PRO A 926 -0.26 30.89 -1.79
CA PRO A 926 0.16 30.30 -3.05
C PRO A 926 1.62 30.64 -3.39
N LEU A 927 2.22 31.67 -2.77
CA LEU A 927 3.64 31.99 -2.91
C LEU A 927 4.49 31.04 -2.05
N THR A 928 5.16 30.10 -2.72
CA THR A 928 6.21 29.27 -2.14
C THR A 928 7.56 29.63 -2.74
N VAL A 929 8.63 29.59 -1.94
CA VAL A 929 10.01 29.83 -2.39
C VAL A 929 10.81 28.56 -2.15
N LEU A 930 11.39 28.00 -3.21
CA LEU A 930 12.26 26.82 -3.11
C LEU A 930 13.71 27.24 -3.34
N PRO A 931 14.55 27.28 -2.28
CA PRO A 931 15.98 27.49 -2.44
C PRO A 931 16.68 26.22 -2.92
N GLY A 932 17.76 26.39 -3.67
CA GLY A 932 18.74 25.35 -3.95
C GLY A 932 20.13 25.94 -4.20
N PHE A 933 21.15 25.10 -4.13
CA PHE A 933 22.54 25.52 -4.13
C PHE A 933 23.29 24.92 -5.32
N THR A 934 24.19 25.71 -5.92
CA THR A 934 25.02 25.23 -7.03
C THR A 934 26.35 25.94 -7.06
N SER A 935 27.36 25.26 -7.59
CA SER A 935 28.70 25.80 -7.87
C SER A 935 28.74 26.49 -9.24
N ASN A 936 27.71 26.32 -10.08
CA ASN A 936 27.62 26.84 -11.44
C ASN A 936 26.30 27.59 -11.65
N ALA A 937 26.37 28.88 -11.95
CA ALA A 937 25.20 29.75 -12.11
C ALA A 937 24.22 29.31 -13.22
N ASN A 938 24.70 28.53 -14.21
CA ASN A 938 23.91 28.05 -15.35
C ASN A 938 23.34 26.64 -15.14
N ASN A 939 23.57 26.06 -13.96
CA ASN A 939 23.00 24.77 -13.60
C ASN A 939 21.61 24.96 -12.95
N ASP A 940 20.63 24.23 -13.45
CA ASP A 940 19.25 24.22 -12.92
C ASP A 940 18.96 22.98 -12.06
N TYR A 941 19.87 21.99 -12.06
CA TYR A 941 19.89 20.86 -11.16
C TYR A 941 20.72 21.22 -9.92
N VAL A 942 20.06 21.89 -8.99
CA VAL A 942 20.65 22.44 -7.78
C VAL A 942 20.52 21.47 -6.59
N ALA A 943 21.50 21.48 -5.69
CA ALA A 943 21.47 20.73 -4.43
C ALA A 943 20.44 21.34 -3.46
N THR A 944 19.84 20.53 -2.60
CA THR A 944 18.84 21.02 -1.63
C THR A 944 19.48 21.60 -0.38
N SER A 945 20.72 21.22 -0.08
CA SER A 945 21.51 21.74 1.03
C SER A 945 22.83 22.35 0.54
N PRO A 946 23.43 23.27 1.31
CA PRO A 946 24.75 23.79 0.97
C PRO A 946 25.84 22.72 1.12
N PHE A 947 26.84 22.74 0.24
CA PHE A 947 27.89 21.72 0.18
C PHE A 947 29.32 22.26 0.28
N THR A 948 29.50 23.58 0.20
CA THR A 948 30.81 24.21 -0.06
C THR A 948 31.77 24.23 1.11
N ALA A 949 31.30 24.03 2.34
CA ALA A 949 32.19 23.86 3.51
C ALA A 949 33.09 22.60 3.42
N ARG A 950 32.80 21.68 2.49
CA ARG A 950 33.52 20.43 2.25
C ARG A 950 34.51 20.51 1.08
N GLY A 951 34.40 21.57 0.27
CA GLY A 951 35.20 21.75 -0.94
C GLY A 951 36.53 22.45 -0.67
N THR A 952 37.45 22.32 -1.62
CA THR A 952 38.63 23.20 -1.71
C THR A 952 38.30 24.54 -2.39
N ASP A 953 37.21 24.57 -3.15
CA ASP A 953 36.66 25.76 -3.80
C ASP A 953 35.30 26.12 -3.19
N ASN A 954 35.20 27.31 -2.60
CA ASN A 954 34.04 27.76 -1.82
C ASN A 954 33.00 28.53 -2.67
N ARG A 955 33.08 28.49 -4.00
CA ARG A 955 32.12 29.16 -4.89
C ARG A 955 30.71 28.55 -4.71
N THR A 956 29.77 29.39 -4.30
CA THR A 956 28.38 29.01 -4.05
C THR A 956 27.43 30.05 -4.62
N TYR A 957 26.40 29.58 -5.32
CA TYR A 957 25.23 30.34 -5.72
C TYR A 957 23.99 29.72 -5.07
N ALA A 958 23.04 30.56 -4.67
CA ALA A 958 21.71 30.11 -4.27
C ALA A 958 20.72 30.47 -5.39
N ALA A 959 20.03 29.47 -5.93
CA ALA A 959 18.98 29.62 -6.91
C ALA A 959 17.61 29.49 -6.23
N PHE A 960 16.63 30.26 -6.69
CA PHE A 960 15.28 30.27 -6.13
C PHE A 960 14.24 30.02 -7.21
N ARG A 961 13.32 29.12 -6.88
CA ARG A 961 12.11 28.90 -7.66
C ARG A 961 10.91 29.55 -6.96
N VAL A 962 10.10 30.23 -7.77
CA VAL A 962 8.78 30.77 -7.41
C VAL A 962 7.71 30.21 -8.37
N PRO A 963 6.43 30.13 -7.95
CA PRO A 963 5.38 29.48 -8.73
C PRO A 963 4.90 30.29 -9.95
N SER A 964 5.00 31.62 -9.89
CA SER A 964 4.58 32.55 -10.95
C SER A 964 5.63 33.65 -11.16
N THR A 965 5.63 34.25 -12.35
CA THR A 965 6.38 35.46 -12.68
C THR A 965 5.86 36.70 -11.95
N ASP A 966 4.69 36.63 -11.33
CA ASP A 966 4.14 37.69 -10.48
C ASP A 966 4.95 37.92 -9.19
N PHE A 967 5.91 37.04 -8.91
CA PHE A 967 6.75 37.11 -7.73
C PHE A 967 8.21 37.34 -8.12
N VAL A 968 8.80 38.39 -7.56
CA VAL A 968 10.17 38.79 -7.85
C VAL A 968 11.01 38.67 -6.59
N VAL A 969 12.01 37.78 -6.60
CA VAL A 969 13.02 37.72 -5.54
C VAL A 969 14.02 38.86 -5.77
N SER A 970 14.25 39.69 -4.75
CA SER A 970 15.08 40.89 -4.87
C SER A 970 16.37 40.83 -4.05
N THR A 971 16.32 40.25 -2.85
CA THR A 971 17.46 40.28 -1.91
C THR A 971 17.45 39.05 -1.03
N VAL A 972 18.64 38.53 -0.74
CA VAL A 972 18.83 37.42 0.20
C VAL A 972 19.74 37.90 1.31
N GLU A 973 19.43 37.58 2.55
CA GLU A 973 20.34 37.73 3.68
C GLU A 973 20.71 36.35 4.20
N GLN A 974 21.98 36.10 4.46
CA GLN A 974 22.41 34.80 4.98
C GLN A 974 23.59 34.93 5.95
N GLY A 975 23.74 33.97 6.84
CA GLY A 975 24.87 33.90 7.76
C GLY A 975 24.66 32.95 8.93
N SER A 976 25.57 32.98 9.91
CA SER A 976 25.56 32.06 11.04
C SER A 976 24.36 32.31 11.95
N SER A 977 23.75 31.23 12.44
CA SER A 977 22.69 31.22 13.45
C SER A 977 23.02 30.22 14.55
N ASN A 978 22.33 30.32 15.69
CA ASN A 978 22.43 29.36 16.79
C ASN A 978 21.08 29.19 17.49
N VAL A 979 20.96 28.25 18.42
CA VAL A 979 19.71 28.00 19.17
C VAL A 979 19.29 29.16 20.09
N ASN A 980 20.20 30.11 20.36
CA ASN A 980 19.98 31.26 21.25
C ASN A 980 19.57 32.55 20.53
N GLY A 981 19.62 32.58 19.18
CA GLY A 981 19.24 33.74 18.38
C GLY A 981 20.37 34.77 18.11
N ASP A 982 21.64 34.41 18.28
CA ASP A 982 22.77 35.32 17.96
C ASP A 982 23.11 35.29 16.47
N ASP A 983 22.20 35.78 15.64
CA ASP A 983 22.34 35.74 14.18
C ASP A 983 23.32 36.80 13.65
N LYS A 984 24.21 36.41 12.73
CA LYS A 984 25.13 37.32 12.02
C LYS A 984 24.91 37.21 10.53
N LEU A 985 23.94 37.97 10.02
CA LEU A 985 23.49 37.92 8.63
C LEU A 985 24.11 39.05 7.80
N TYR A 986 24.38 38.78 6.52
CA TYR A 986 24.79 39.77 5.54
C TYR A 986 24.02 39.59 4.23
N SER A 987 23.84 40.69 3.49
CA SER A 987 23.03 40.71 2.26
C SER A 987 23.83 40.23 1.04
N VAL A 988 23.16 39.51 0.15
CA VAL A 988 23.65 39.03 -1.14
C VAL A 988 22.62 39.44 -2.20
N GLU A 989 23.11 39.99 -3.31
CA GLU A 989 22.26 40.41 -4.44
C GLU A 989 21.72 39.21 -5.20
N THR A 990 20.51 39.35 -5.75
CA THR A 990 19.88 38.36 -6.64
C THR A 990 19.67 38.93 -8.03
N ARG A 991 19.69 38.06 -9.03
CA ARG A 991 19.50 38.37 -10.45
C ARG A 991 18.52 37.38 -11.07
N PRO A 992 17.67 37.81 -12.02
CA PRO A 992 16.80 36.90 -12.75
C PRO A 992 17.59 36.02 -13.73
N ARG A 993 17.05 34.84 -14.03
CA ARG A 993 17.49 33.92 -15.08
C ARG A 993 16.39 33.76 -16.13
N ASP A 994 16.73 33.23 -17.30
CA ASP A 994 15.79 33.02 -18.40
C ASP A 994 14.73 31.96 -18.05
N GLU A 995 13.48 32.40 -17.86
CA GLU A 995 12.33 31.56 -17.50
C GLU A 995 12.00 30.46 -18.52
N LYS A 996 12.49 30.59 -19.76
CA LYS A 996 12.29 29.60 -20.83
C LYS A 996 13.30 28.47 -20.79
N THR A 997 14.44 28.66 -20.14
CA THR A 997 15.51 27.67 -20.03
C THR A 997 15.77 27.21 -18.59
N CYS A 998 15.38 27.99 -17.58
CA CYS A 998 15.54 27.70 -16.16
C CYS A 998 14.20 27.56 -15.43
N SER A 999 14.05 26.53 -14.60
CA SER A 999 12.92 26.36 -13.67
C SER A 999 13.09 27.14 -12.37
N TYR A 1000 14.33 27.41 -11.95
CA TYR A 1000 14.65 28.31 -10.85
C TYR A 1000 14.95 29.70 -11.42
N GLN A 1001 14.00 30.62 -11.30
CA GLN A 1001 13.99 31.88 -12.05
C GLN A 1001 14.95 32.94 -11.50
N TYR A 1002 15.48 32.77 -10.29
CA TYR A 1002 16.37 33.74 -9.66
C TYR A 1002 17.64 33.07 -9.14
N ILE A 1003 18.75 33.79 -9.13
CA ILE A 1003 20.02 33.31 -8.60
C ILE A 1003 20.79 34.43 -7.91
N THR A 1004 21.53 34.11 -6.84
CA THR A 1004 22.40 35.09 -6.18
C THR A 1004 23.66 35.41 -7.01
N THR A 1005 24.35 36.49 -6.67
CA THR A 1005 25.79 36.58 -6.94
C THR A 1005 26.55 35.48 -6.17
N ASN A 1006 27.77 35.14 -6.60
CA ASN A 1006 28.62 34.22 -5.86
C ASN A 1006 28.85 34.72 -4.43
N PHE A 1007 28.68 33.86 -3.43
CA PHE A 1007 28.94 34.18 -2.03
C PHE A 1007 29.62 32.99 -1.32
N GLN A 1008 30.20 33.26 -0.15
CA GLN A 1008 30.78 32.23 0.70
C GLN A 1008 29.79 31.82 1.79
N MET A 1009 29.41 30.55 1.78
CA MET A 1009 28.53 30.01 2.81
C MET A 1009 29.22 30.04 4.18
N SER A 1010 28.48 30.40 5.24
CA SER A 1010 29.02 30.38 6.60
C SER A 1010 29.36 28.95 7.02
N SER A 1011 30.52 28.75 7.66
CA SER A 1011 30.93 27.44 8.20
C SER A 1011 30.32 27.13 9.58
N ALA A 1012 29.32 27.88 10.00
CA ALA A 1012 28.60 27.63 11.25
C ALA A 1012 27.72 26.39 11.11
N ALA A 1013 27.55 25.63 12.20
CA ALA A 1013 26.72 24.41 12.20
C ALA A 1013 25.27 24.67 11.76
N LEU A 1014 24.72 25.86 12.06
CA LEU A 1014 23.42 26.33 11.58
C LEU A 1014 23.59 27.65 10.82
N VAL A 1015 23.03 27.70 9.62
CA VAL A 1015 22.98 28.88 8.76
C VAL A 1015 21.53 29.31 8.56
N LYS A 1016 21.24 30.59 8.75
CA LYS A 1016 19.93 31.19 8.49
C LYS A 1016 19.97 31.95 7.17
N MET A 1017 18.93 31.80 6.37
CA MET A 1017 18.74 32.53 5.10
C MET A 1017 17.35 33.17 5.09
N ARG A 1018 17.30 34.49 4.85
CA ARG A 1018 16.06 35.25 4.65
C ARG A 1018 16.00 35.71 3.21
N VAL A 1019 14.93 35.33 2.52
CA VAL A 1019 14.67 35.70 1.12
C VAL A 1019 13.59 36.76 1.11
N PHE A 1020 13.88 37.90 0.48
CA PHE A 1020 12.94 39.00 0.29
C PHE A 1020 12.64 39.20 -1.17
N GLY A 1021 11.42 39.67 -1.43
CA GLY A 1021 11.00 40.01 -2.77
C GLY A 1021 9.68 40.77 -2.77
N ASN A 1022 9.16 41.03 -3.96
CA ASN A 1022 7.92 41.78 -4.16
C ASN A 1022 6.94 40.99 -5.04
N THR A 1023 5.64 41.20 -4.80
CA THR A 1023 4.57 40.78 -5.71
C THR A 1023 4.36 41.81 -6.82
N SER A 1024 3.56 41.47 -7.84
CA SER A 1024 3.23 42.38 -8.95
C SER A 1024 2.50 43.66 -8.51
N THR A 1025 1.89 43.66 -7.32
CA THR A 1025 1.25 44.81 -6.66
C THR A 1025 2.20 45.57 -5.74
N ASN A 1026 3.50 45.24 -5.73
CA ASN A 1026 4.56 45.78 -4.88
C ASN A 1026 4.43 45.48 -3.38
N PHE A 1027 3.68 44.45 -2.98
CA PHE A 1027 3.74 43.96 -1.60
C PHE A 1027 5.07 43.24 -1.36
N ARG A 1028 5.72 43.54 -0.25
CA ARG A 1028 6.96 42.86 0.15
C ARG A 1028 6.63 41.50 0.78
N PHE A 1029 7.32 40.46 0.37
CA PHE A 1029 7.28 39.15 1.00
C PHE A 1029 8.62 38.81 1.66
N GLN A 1030 8.59 37.93 2.66
CA GLN A 1030 9.78 37.33 3.23
C GLN A 1030 9.61 35.82 3.42
N ARG A 1031 10.69 35.05 3.29
CA ARG A 1031 10.75 33.62 3.63
C ARG A 1031 12.05 33.32 4.38
N THR A 1032 11.98 32.55 5.45
CA THR A 1032 13.14 32.18 6.28
C THR A 1032 13.41 30.69 6.17
N PHE A 1033 14.68 30.34 5.95
CA PHE A 1033 15.18 28.96 5.85
C PHE A 1033 16.38 28.78 6.79
N PHE A 1034 16.53 27.57 7.30
CA PHE A 1034 17.72 27.17 8.06
C PHE A 1034 18.40 25.99 7.37
N PHE A 1035 19.73 25.95 7.41
CA PHE A 1035 20.55 24.90 6.82
C PHE A 1035 21.61 24.45 7.81
N SER A 1036 21.84 23.14 7.90
CA SER A 1036 22.96 22.57 8.64
C SER A 1036 24.22 22.55 7.76
N GLN A 1037 25.40 22.65 8.37
CA GLN A 1037 26.69 22.48 7.71
C GLN A 1037 27.45 21.33 8.34
N PHE A 1038 28.06 20.49 7.50
CA PHE A 1038 28.97 19.45 7.96
C PHE A 1038 30.33 20.04 8.34
N ASN A 1039 31.01 19.41 9.28
CA ASN A 1039 32.40 19.70 9.57
C ASN A 1039 33.29 19.34 8.36
N ASN A 1040 34.41 20.06 8.20
CA ASN A 1040 35.36 19.92 7.09
C ASN A 1040 36.09 18.56 7.01
N THR A 1041 35.88 17.66 7.98
CA THR A 1041 36.48 16.32 8.04
C THR A 1041 35.50 15.16 7.78
N ALA A 1042 34.19 15.41 7.67
CA ALA A 1042 33.17 14.35 7.55
C ALA A 1042 32.82 14.03 6.08
N THR A 1043 32.90 12.77 5.68
CA THR A 1043 32.44 12.31 4.35
C THR A 1043 30.93 12.08 4.38
N ALA A 1044 30.15 13.07 3.97
CA ALA A 1044 28.69 12.93 3.85
C ALA A 1044 28.25 12.04 2.66
N CYS A 1045 29.15 11.71 1.74
CA CYS A 1045 28.86 10.83 0.61
C CYS A 1045 28.95 9.36 1.06
N VAL A 1046 27.84 8.62 0.99
CA VAL A 1046 27.77 7.23 1.49
C VAL A 1046 28.39 6.24 0.50
N GLY A 1047 28.04 6.36 -0.79
CA GLY A 1047 28.60 5.53 -1.87
C GLY A 1047 29.57 6.26 -2.81
N GLY A 1048 29.71 7.58 -2.68
CA GLY A 1048 30.40 8.44 -3.66
C GLY A 1048 31.67 9.12 -3.17
N ARG A 1049 32.20 10.04 -3.98
CA ARG A 1049 33.30 10.95 -3.61
C ARG A 1049 32.90 12.39 -3.80
N ALA A 1050 33.29 13.26 -2.88
CA ALA A 1050 33.10 14.70 -3.04
C ALA A 1050 34.01 15.26 -4.14
N ASN A 1051 33.49 16.15 -4.99
CA ASN A 1051 34.28 16.90 -5.97
C ASN A 1051 35.00 18.10 -5.30
N GLN A 1052 35.73 18.91 -6.09
CA GLN A 1052 36.49 20.06 -5.58
C GLN A 1052 35.63 21.16 -4.91
N PHE A 1053 34.32 21.19 -5.20
CA PHE A 1053 33.35 22.10 -4.60
C PHE A 1053 32.68 21.50 -3.36
N GLY A 1054 32.86 20.21 -3.10
CA GLY A 1054 32.21 19.50 -2.01
C GLY A 1054 30.89 18.81 -2.38
N GLU A 1055 30.51 18.73 -3.66
CA GLU A 1055 29.32 18.01 -4.14
C GLU A 1055 29.62 16.51 -4.27
N CYS A 1056 28.68 15.63 -3.88
CA CYS A 1056 28.88 14.18 -4.02
C CYS A 1056 28.72 13.74 -5.48
N VAL A 1057 29.68 12.96 -5.97
CA VAL A 1057 29.63 12.29 -7.27
C VAL A 1057 29.37 10.80 -7.03
N CYS A 1058 28.24 10.31 -7.53
CA CYS A 1058 27.77 8.96 -7.25
C CYS A 1058 28.36 7.92 -8.23
N PRO A 1059 28.68 6.71 -7.74
CA PRO A 1059 29.08 5.60 -8.59
C PRO A 1059 27.89 5.06 -9.39
N GLU A 1060 28.17 4.20 -10.37
CA GLU A 1060 27.14 3.47 -11.13
C GLU A 1060 26.22 2.68 -10.19
N GLY A 1061 24.91 2.74 -10.43
CA GLY A 1061 23.90 2.10 -9.57
C GLY A 1061 23.52 2.90 -8.33
N TYR A 1062 24.02 4.14 -8.13
CA TYR A 1062 23.62 5.02 -7.01
C TYR A 1062 23.33 6.45 -7.49
N SER A 1063 22.45 7.13 -6.78
CA SER A 1063 21.94 8.48 -7.03
C SER A 1063 21.67 9.22 -5.70
N GLY A 1064 21.08 10.42 -5.77
CA GLY A 1064 20.81 11.28 -4.62
C GLY A 1064 21.94 12.26 -4.29
N GLU A 1065 21.62 13.30 -3.50
CA GLU A 1065 22.57 14.36 -3.11
C GLU A 1065 23.78 13.82 -2.32
N TYR A 1066 23.62 12.67 -1.65
CA TYR A 1066 24.64 12.02 -0.82
C TYR A 1066 25.05 10.62 -1.32
N CYS A 1067 24.59 10.21 -2.50
CA CYS A 1067 24.89 8.90 -3.08
C CYS A 1067 24.49 7.72 -2.19
N ASP A 1068 23.36 7.85 -1.50
CA ASP A 1068 22.75 6.84 -0.64
C ASP A 1068 21.50 6.19 -1.24
N GLU A 1069 21.08 6.62 -2.43
CA GLU A 1069 19.90 6.09 -3.12
C GLU A 1069 20.32 5.15 -4.25
N PRO A 1070 20.15 3.82 -4.13
CA PRO A 1070 20.46 2.91 -5.22
C PRO A 1070 19.51 3.10 -6.42
N ILE A 1071 20.05 3.02 -7.64
CA ILE A 1071 19.30 3.09 -8.90
C ILE A 1071 18.77 1.68 -9.21
N CYS A 1072 17.44 1.53 -9.21
CA CYS A 1072 16.78 0.28 -9.61
C CYS A 1072 16.66 0.21 -11.14
N HIS A 1073 17.44 -0.66 -11.79
CA HIS A 1073 17.47 -0.74 -13.25
C HIS A 1073 16.26 -1.44 -13.90
N ASN A 1074 15.33 -2.03 -13.13
CA ASN A 1074 14.22 -2.85 -13.67
C ASN A 1074 12.84 -2.55 -13.03
N GLY A 1075 12.30 -1.34 -13.26
CA GLY A 1075 10.87 -1.06 -13.03
C GLY A 1075 10.52 -0.20 -11.80
N ALA A 1076 11.52 0.33 -11.09
CA ALA A 1076 11.33 1.48 -10.23
C ALA A 1076 12.16 2.64 -10.76
N GLN A 1077 11.51 3.61 -11.43
CA GLN A 1077 12.13 4.92 -11.55
C GLN A 1077 12.29 5.45 -10.13
N GLY A 1078 13.54 5.51 -9.67
CA GLY A 1078 13.90 6.15 -8.42
C GLY A 1078 13.26 7.52 -8.33
N ILE A 1079 12.61 7.77 -7.20
CA ILE A 1079 12.04 9.08 -6.90
C ILE A 1079 13.20 10.08 -6.76
N ARG A 1080 13.17 11.07 -7.65
CA ARG A 1080 13.97 12.32 -7.74
C ARG A 1080 15.43 12.21 -8.21
N GLY A 1081 15.59 12.53 -9.51
CA GLY A 1081 16.45 13.67 -9.86
C GLY A 1081 17.78 13.40 -10.53
N SER A 1082 17.87 12.52 -11.52
CA SER A 1082 18.84 12.66 -12.62
C SER A 1082 18.52 11.68 -13.74
N ASN A 1083 17.80 12.11 -14.78
CA ASN A 1083 17.80 11.41 -16.07
C ASN A 1083 18.23 12.41 -17.14
N ARG A 1084 19.48 12.26 -17.59
CA ARG A 1084 19.95 12.88 -18.83
C ARG A 1084 19.23 12.22 -20.02
N HIS A 1085 18.63 13.08 -20.83
CA HIS A 1085 18.34 12.93 -22.26
C HIS A 1085 17.36 11.82 -22.72
N LEU A 1086 16.14 12.29 -23.00
CA LEU A 1086 15.16 11.69 -23.91
C LEU A 1086 15.38 12.26 -25.33
N TYR A 1087 15.86 11.45 -26.26
CA TYR A 1087 15.52 11.50 -27.69
C TYR A 1087 15.93 10.16 -28.30
N PHE A 1088 14.97 9.23 -28.48
CA PHE A 1088 14.88 8.32 -29.63
C PHE A 1088 13.59 7.47 -29.52
N LEU A 1089 12.50 7.99 -30.07
CA LEU A 1089 11.38 7.18 -30.55
C LEU A 1089 11.72 6.72 -31.97
N ARG A 1090 12.22 5.49 -32.12
CA ARG A 1090 11.93 4.54 -33.23
C ARG A 1090 12.88 3.34 -33.15
N ASN A 1091 12.28 2.16 -32.98
CA ASN A 1091 12.83 0.81 -33.12
C ASN A 1091 13.88 0.37 -32.08
N LEU A 1092 13.44 -0.42 -31.08
CA LEU A 1092 14.10 -1.59 -30.44
C LEU A 1092 13.23 -2.10 -29.25
N PRO A 1093 13.36 -3.36 -28.79
CA PRO A 1093 12.25 -4.27 -28.46
C PRO A 1093 11.88 -4.36 -26.97
N GLU A 1094 10.67 -4.87 -26.74
CA GLU A 1094 9.93 -5.03 -25.48
C GLU A 1094 10.72 -5.71 -24.34
N TYR A 1095 10.85 -5.00 -23.20
CA TYR A 1095 11.18 -5.57 -21.90
C TYR A 1095 10.40 -4.83 -20.79
N CYS A 1096 10.07 -5.58 -19.74
CA CYS A 1096 9.09 -5.34 -18.65
C CYS A 1096 7.63 -5.63 -19.04
N ALA A 1097 7.06 -6.67 -18.41
CA ALA A 1097 5.66 -7.04 -18.52
C ALA A 1097 4.77 -5.89 -18.04
N PHE A 1098 4.34 -5.06 -18.99
CA PHE A 1098 3.20 -4.19 -18.84
C PHE A 1098 1.92 -5.03 -18.94
N ARG A 1099 1.10 -4.96 -17.89
CA ARG A 1099 -0.30 -5.38 -17.92
C ARG A 1099 -1.11 -4.32 -18.66
N HIS A 1100 -1.53 -4.62 -19.88
CA HIS A 1100 -2.81 -4.21 -20.46
C HIS A 1100 -3.12 -5.03 -21.73
N LEU A 1101 -4.02 -6.01 -21.61
CA LEU A 1101 -4.96 -6.40 -22.66
C LEU A 1101 -6.33 -6.08 -22.04
N SER A 1102 -7.19 -5.19 -22.52
CA SER A 1102 -7.49 -4.69 -23.86
C SER A 1102 -7.89 -3.21 -23.74
N ILE A 1103 -7.57 -2.31 -24.67
CA ILE A 1103 -8.46 -1.77 -25.72
C ILE A 1103 -7.58 -0.84 -26.56
N ILE A 1104 -7.19 -1.23 -27.78
CA ILE A 1104 -7.23 -0.42 -29.04
C ILE A 1104 -6.96 -1.41 -30.17
N LEU A 1105 -8.01 -2.03 -30.72
CA LEU A 1105 -7.98 -2.54 -32.10
C LEU A 1105 -9.41 -2.53 -32.63
N ASN A 1106 -9.85 -1.37 -33.12
CA ASN A 1106 -10.84 -1.27 -34.18
C ASN A 1106 -10.87 0.17 -34.73
N SER A 1107 -10.04 0.45 -35.72
CA SER A 1107 -10.45 1.34 -36.80
C SER A 1107 -10.39 0.55 -38.10
N LYS A 1108 -11.58 0.21 -38.60
CA LYS A 1108 -11.81 -0.29 -39.95
C LYS A 1108 -11.28 0.73 -40.95
N LEU A 1109 -10.30 0.35 -41.75
CA LEU A 1109 -10.14 0.86 -43.10
C LEU A 1109 -10.09 -0.36 -44.02
N CYS A 1110 -11.24 -0.65 -44.65
CA CYS A 1110 -11.33 -1.56 -45.78
C CYS A 1110 -11.60 -0.75 -47.05
N PHE A 1111 -11.05 -1.27 -48.16
CA PHE A 1111 -11.00 -0.81 -49.56
C PHE A 1111 -9.86 0.17 -49.87
N ASN A 1112 -8.98 -0.07 -50.85
CA ASN A 1112 -9.22 -0.75 -52.13
C ASN A 1112 -7.93 -1.32 -52.77
N ALA A 1113 -8.08 -2.36 -53.59
CA ALA A 1113 -7.02 -3.01 -54.34
C ALA A 1113 -6.49 -2.18 -55.52
N ASN A 1114 -5.18 -2.24 -55.78
CA ASN A 1114 -4.51 -2.29 -57.11
C ASN A 1114 -2.99 -2.32 -56.90
N ARG A 1115 -2.32 -3.45 -57.19
CA ARG A 1115 -1.59 -3.77 -58.43
C ARG A 1115 -0.17 -3.13 -58.52
N ILE A 1116 0.80 -4.03 -58.76
CA ILE A 1116 1.98 -3.92 -59.66
C ILE A 1116 3.37 -3.72 -59.03
N PHE A 1117 4.12 -4.84 -59.12
CA PHE A 1117 5.55 -5.06 -59.43
C PHE A 1117 6.69 -4.75 -58.43
N ASP A 1118 7.24 -5.84 -57.90
CA ASP A 1118 8.50 -6.48 -58.33
C ASP A 1118 9.88 -5.82 -58.06
N THR A 1119 10.83 -6.72 -57.84
CA THR A 1119 12.30 -6.65 -57.93
C THR A 1119 13.14 -6.11 -56.76
N SER A 1120 13.67 -7.08 -56.01
CA SER A 1120 15.11 -7.40 -55.82
C SER A 1120 16.06 -6.41 -55.15
N GLY A 1121 16.92 -6.96 -54.28
CA GLY A 1121 18.31 -6.50 -54.20
C GLY A 1121 19.06 -6.82 -52.92
N THR A 1122 19.65 -8.02 -52.88
CA THR A 1122 20.77 -8.53 -52.05
C THR A 1122 20.59 -8.65 -50.54
#